data_AF-A0AAW0ZYJ2-F1
#
_entry.id   AF-A0AAW0ZYJ2-F1
#
_cell.length_a   1.000
_cell.length_b   1.000
_cell.length_c   1.000
_cell.angle_alpha   90.00
_cell.angle_beta   90.00
_cell.angle_gamma   90.00
#
_symmetry.space_group_name_H-M   'P 1'
#
loop_
_entity.id
_entity.type
_entity.pdbx_description
1 polymer ?
#
loop_
_entity_poly.entity_id
_entity_poly.type
_entity_poly.pdbx_seq_one_letter_code
_entity_poly.pdbx_strand_id
1 'polypeptide(L)'
;MYSYEINFKKNDTTMRTMSSTGQVSLEPRLARRYKWMTVALSVLLAASPNFTKANGITYDIAKDNQCPVECSCLGNVVDCSSLQLIGAPSELPPWTEILELRENNIASLEPDVLLHLTKLKELDLSANKLGDNFTIVLSKDAYLQGLKINKNQLTEVPDMFFVKNITHLALAHNLIIDINGTALLTLQRLQNLDISGNKISVIRNGSFLAPNCLTHLNLNMNQIKIIENGSLGNLTYLEELRLNKNHLTQLKDLFTNLKKLRILEVNRNELQIIQGLSLTGLKNLKELRLKRNKIETLHDGAFWPLGNLTILQLDFNLLTTVRKGGLFGLEHLQKFTLSHNRIHTIEMQAWDRCKEIVELDLSHNEMTSIERDTFEFLEKLEKLKLDHNQIIYISDGAFSSTPSLQILELNFNKISYMVEDINSAFSSLGQLWKLGLAHNKIKSVNKNVFTGLSSVTELDLSGNNVTSIQENAFISMTSLTRLRMNTKALVCDCGLQWLSMWLREHSYSDTEVYCGFPHWLQGMSLIQLHHKNFTCDEYPKPRITEEPKSQMGVKGNNVTLVCRATSTASAPLHFTWKHGNVEMNDASLQINTSVENGVTVASSILHLVNVTHENAGKYQCMVSNTYGTTYSTKAKLNIIIYPSFSKIPHDIRIAAGNTARLECSAEGQPSPQIAWQKDGGNDFPAARERRMHMMPTDDVLFIVDVKTADSGVYSCTAQNLAGKIIANATLTILETPSFVKPMENKQVTVGGSIVLECMASGMPRPKLSWRKNGDPLQATERHFFTAEDQLLIIVDTKISDAGSYECEMSNSLGSVVGESHLTVKPEILRVAAPSPNEDDILGLIIITVVCCAVGTSIVWVVIIYQTRRRLNAVAQTTNSQPSSAIAATIADTQTHIYLETSSQHSKDSGTGDSTNPSSDQLQLCLPEEIVTCSVNNEEETNAVIGAPLLRYTNHERHIRENKDCAV
;
A
#
# COMPACT_ATOMS: atom_id res chain seq x y z
N MET A 1 20.63 -44.72 19.56
CA MET A 1 19.85 -44.06 20.62
C MET A 1 18.42 -43.98 20.14
N TYR A 2 17.47 -44.54 20.90
CA TYR A 2 16.03 -44.37 20.60
C TYR A 2 15.56 -43.05 21.20
N SER A 3 14.84 -42.25 20.40
CA SER A 3 14.05 -41.12 20.90
C SER A 3 12.62 -41.59 21.12
N TYR A 4 12.22 -41.73 22.39
CA TYR A 4 10.82 -41.91 22.75
C TYR A 4 10.07 -40.59 22.53
N GLU A 5 9.04 -40.59 21.69
CA GLU A 5 8.07 -39.50 21.66
C GLU A 5 7.09 -39.68 22.83
N ILE A 6 7.13 -38.74 23.79
CA ILE A 6 6.23 -38.72 24.94
C ILE A 6 5.09 -37.75 24.66
N ASN A 7 3.86 -38.27 24.63
CA ASN A 7 2.65 -37.46 24.57
C ASN A 7 2.47 -36.66 25.87
N PHE A 8 2.73 -35.35 25.83
CA PHE A 8 2.42 -34.44 26.94
C PHE A 8 0.97 -33.95 26.88
N LYS A 9 0.15 -34.38 27.84
CA LYS A 9 -1.03 -33.61 28.27
C LYS A 9 -0.60 -32.58 29.33
N LYS A 10 -1.26 -31.42 29.35
CA LYS A 10 -1.05 -30.39 30.37
C LYS A 10 -1.35 -30.93 31.78
N ASN A 11 -0.50 -30.63 32.77
CA ASN A 11 -0.78 -29.55 33.73
C ASN A 11 0.43 -29.22 34.64
N ASP A 12 0.59 -27.91 34.87
CA ASP A 12 1.07 -27.20 36.06
C ASP A 12 2.34 -27.59 36.86
N THR A 13 3.29 -26.63 36.77
CA THR A 13 3.97 -25.93 37.88
C THR A 13 5.30 -26.42 38.49
N THR A 14 6.11 -25.41 38.82
CA THR A 14 7.33 -25.39 39.65
C THR A 14 8.57 -26.18 39.19
N MET A 15 9.54 -25.43 38.64
CA MET A 15 10.95 -25.60 39.05
C MET A 15 11.70 -24.26 38.94
N ARG A 16 12.67 -24.02 39.84
CA ARG A 16 13.50 -22.81 39.87
C ARG A 16 14.83 -23.01 39.14
N THR A 17 15.24 -21.97 38.41
CA THR A 17 16.62 -21.53 38.11
C THR A 17 17.81 -22.43 38.49
N MET A 18 18.64 -22.76 37.49
CA MET A 18 20.08 -22.42 37.53
C MET A 18 20.67 -22.39 36.11
N SER A 19 21.83 -21.74 35.94
CA SER A 19 22.32 -21.25 34.65
C SER A 19 23.73 -21.73 34.25
N SER A 20 24.04 -21.50 32.97
CA SER A 20 25.37 -21.16 32.42
C SER A 20 26.52 -22.19 32.41
N THR A 21 26.95 -22.48 31.18
CA THR A 21 28.35 -22.69 30.71
C THR A 21 29.16 -23.92 31.20
N GLY A 22 29.60 -24.73 30.23
CA GLY A 22 30.59 -25.80 30.44
C GLY A 22 30.86 -26.60 29.15
N GLN A 23 31.72 -26.10 28.27
CA GLN A 23 32.05 -26.77 26.99
C GLN A 23 33.22 -27.75 27.19
N VAL A 24 32.94 -29.06 27.19
CA VAL A 24 33.96 -30.12 27.32
C VAL A 24 33.65 -31.27 26.35
N SER A 25 34.68 -31.86 25.76
CA SER A 25 34.59 -33.00 24.86
C SER A 25 34.31 -34.32 25.60
N LEU A 26 33.66 -35.28 24.92
CA LEU A 26 33.30 -36.58 25.50
C LEU A 26 33.43 -37.72 24.49
N GLU A 27 34.54 -38.46 24.60
CA GLU A 27 34.64 -39.84 24.09
C GLU A 27 34.07 -40.85 25.13
N PRO A 28 33.61 -42.04 24.70
CA PRO A 28 32.77 -42.89 25.53
C PRO A 28 33.55 -43.80 26.50
N ARG A 29 33.81 -43.35 27.73
CA ARG A 29 34.36 -44.20 28.81
C ARG A 29 33.71 -44.01 30.19
N LEU A 30 32.39 -44.18 30.31
CA LEU A 30 31.68 -44.12 31.60
C LEU A 30 30.47 -45.09 31.72
N ALA A 31 30.70 -46.38 31.42
CA ALA A 31 29.68 -47.44 31.49
C ALA A 31 30.10 -48.69 32.32
N ARG A 32 30.98 -48.51 33.32
CA ARG A 32 31.44 -49.58 34.23
C ARG A 32 31.50 -49.13 35.70
N ARG A 33 30.39 -48.65 36.28
CA ARG A 33 30.31 -48.44 37.75
C ARG A 33 28.91 -48.48 38.42
N TYR A 34 27.97 -49.25 37.88
CA TYR A 34 26.72 -49.61 38.57
C TYR A 34 26.39 -51.11 38.41
N LYS A 35 27.13 -51.97 39.13
CA LYS A 35 26.77 -53.41 39.29
C LYS A 35 27.25 -54.00 40.65
N TRP A 36 27.24 -53.18 41.70
CA TRP A 36 27.59 -53.55 43.09
C TRP A 36 26.76 -52.77 44.13
N MET A 37 25.42 -52.73 43.99
CA MET A 37 24.56 -52.17 45.05
C MET A 37 23.12 -52.73 45.12
N THR A 38 22.87 -53.93 44.58
CA THR A 38 21.54 -54.58 44.56
C THR A 38 21.50 -55.91 45.34
N VAL A 39 22.42 -56.10 46.31
CA VAL A 39 22.38 -57.20 47.29
C VAL A 39 22.11 -56.69 48.73
N ALA A 40 22.06 -55.37 48.92
CA ALA A 40 21.90 -54.72 50.23
C ALA A 40 20.47 -54.22 50.54
N LEU A 41 19.50 -54.40 49.63
CA LEU A 41 18.11 -53.93 49.81
C LEU A 41 17.10 -55.07 50.02
N SER A 42 17.51 -56.33 49.84
CA SER A 42 16.70 -57.54 50.02
C SER A 42 16.62 -58.04 51.47
N VAL A 43 17.27 -57.36 52.42
CA VAL A 43 17.38 -57.79 53.84
C VAL A 43 16.62 -56.85 54.80
N LEU A 44 16.05 -55.73 54.32
CA LEU A 44 15.49 -54.67 55.18
C LEU A 44 13.98 -54.39 55.00
N LEU A 45 13.23 -55.27 54.32
CA LEU A 45 11.77 -55.15 54.14
C LEU A 45 10.99 -56.39 54.63
N ALA A 46 11.53 -57.11 55.62
CA ALA A 46 10.90 -58.30 56.22
C ALA A 46 10.22 -58.01 57.58
N ALA A 47 9.49 -56.88 57.71
CA ALA A 47 8.93 -56.45 59.00
C ALA A 47 7.64 -55.60 58.94
N SER A 48 6.59 -56.03 58.23
CA SER A 48 5.19 -55.60 58.48
C SER A 48 4.15 -56.46 57.73
N PRO A 49 3.17 -57.07 58.42
CA PRO A 49 2.11 -57.85 57.77
C PRO A 49 0.89 -56.96 57.46
N ASN A 50 0.90 -56.24 56.33
CA ASN A 50 -0.31 -55.79 55.61
C ASN A 50 0.03 -55.03 54.32
N PHE A 51 -0.10 -55.67 53.16
CA PHE A 51 -0.50 -55.00 51.91
C PHE A 51 -1.06 -56.00 50.90
N THR A 52 -2.38 -55.99 50.69
CA THR A 52 -3.07 -56.87 49.74
C THR A 52 -3.54 -56.10 48.50
N LYS A 53 -3.32 -56.68 47.31
CA LYS A 53 -3.97 -56.36 46.03
C LYS A 53 -3.84 -54.91 45.52
N ALA A 54 -2.75 -54.65 44.79
CA ALA A 54 -2.71 -53.58 43.79
C ALA A 54 -1.81 -53.91 42.56
N ASN A 55 -1.69 -55.18 42.18
CA ASN A 55 -1.22 -55.63 40.85
C ASN A 55 -1.53 -57.12 40.66
N GLY A 56 -1.97 -57.52 39.46
CA GLY A 56 -2.46 -58.86 39.14
C GLY A 56 -1.40 -59.94 38.91
N ILE A 57 -0.23 -59.84 39.56
CA ILE A 57 0.87 -60.80 39.37
C ILE A 57 0.74 -61.92 40.41
N THR A 58 0.12 -63.02 40.01
CA THR A 58 0.31 -64.31 40.70
C THR A 58 1.70 -64.82 40.37
N TYR A 59 2.60 -64.82 41.36
CA TYR A 59 3.91 -65.47 41.25
C TYR A 59 3.72 -66.98 41.07
N ASP A 60 3.91 -67.46 39.86
CA ASP A 60 3.76 -68.87 39.49
C ASP A 60 5.10 -69.59 39.63
N ILE A 61 5.34 -70.13 40.84
CA ILE A 61 6.59 -70.80 41.24
C ILE A 61 6.92 -72.00 40.33
N ALA A 62 5.92 -72.56 39.62
CA ALA A 62 6.16 -73.64 38.65
C ALA A 62 6.92 -73.17 37.40
N LYS A 63 6.89 -71.88 37.06
CA LYS A 63 7.59 -71.32 35.90
C LYS A 63 9.06 -70.98 36.18
N ASP A 64 9.38 -70.46 37.37
CA ASP A 64 10.78 -70.14 37.74
C ASP A 64 11.67 -71.38 37.68
N ASN A 65 11.16 -72.52 38.16
CA ASN A 65 11.84 -73.82 38.11
C ASN A 65 12.03 -74.40 36.69
N GLN A 66 11.55 -73.72 35.64
CA GLN A 66 11.75 -74.08 34.23
C GLN A 66 12.53 -73.00 33.46
N CYS A 67 12.99 -71.93 34.11
CA CYS A 67 13.76 -70.89 33.44
C CYS A 67 15.20 -71.37 33.13
N PRO A 68 15.75 -71.12 31.91
CA PRO A 68 17.16 -71.41 31.63
C PRO A 68 18.07 -70.63 32.57
N VAL A 69 19.04 -71.31 33.20
CA VAL A 69 19.90 -70.76 34.28
C VAL A 69 20.65 -69.48 33.90
N GLU A 70 20.95 -69.30 32.61
CA GLU A 70 21.67 -68.12 32.10
C GLU A 70 20.73 -66.93 31.81
N CYS A 71 19.41 -67.16 31.71
CA CYS A 71 18.42 -66.19 31.28
C CYS A 71 17.55 -65.66 32.45
N SER A 72 16.74 -64.64 32.17
CA SER A 72 15.79 -64.04 33.10
C SER A 72 14.36 -64.23 32.60
N CYS A 73 13.50 -64.88 33.40
CA CYS A 73 12.09 -65.09 33.06
C CYS A 73 11.18 -64.11 33.79
N LEU A 74 10.18 -63.56 33.09
CA LEU A 74 9.15 -62.70 33.70
C LEU A 74 7.78 -62.96 33.06
N GLY A 75 6.94 -63.73 33.76
CA GLY A 75 5.57 -64.03 33.35
C GLY A 75 5.47 -64.95 32.14
N ASN A 76 5.51 -64.37 30.94
CA ASN A 76 5.53 -65.06 29.63
C ASN A 76 6.74 -64.66 28.76
N VAL A 77 7.61 -63.78 29.27
CA VAL A 77 8.84 -63.30 28.60
C VAL A 77 10.03 -64.11 29.09
N VAL A 78 10.92 -64.49 28.17
CA VAL A 78 12.23 -65.08 28.47
C VAL A 78 13.29 -64.18 27.85
N ASP A 79 14.08 -63.53 28.70
CA ASP A 79 15.17 -62.63 28.30
C ASP A 79 16.53 -63.31 28.46
N CYS A 80 17.18 -63.61 27.34
CA CYS A 80 18.51 -64.18 27.21
C CYS A 80 19.49 -63.17 26.56
N SER A 81 19.26 -61.87 26.75
CA SER A 81 20.02 -60.79 26.09
C SER A 81 21.44 -60.58 26.63
N SER A 82 22.35 -60.16 25.74
CA SER A 82 23.70 -59.69 26.07
C SER A 82 24.61 -60.73 26.76
N LEU A 83 24.21 -62.01 26.75
CA LEU A 83 24.86 -63.16 27.40
C LEU A 83 26.07 -63.74 26.62
N GLN A 84 26.36 -63.20 25.43
CA GLN A 84 27.40 -63.69 24.50
C GLN A 84 27.11 -65.02 23.79
N LEU A 85 25.86 -65.51 23.84
CA LEU A 85 25.43 -66.79 23.27
C LEU A 85 25.76 -66.95 21.78
N ILE A 86 26.09 -68.17 21.35
CA ILE A 86 26.34 -68.52 19.93
C ILE A 86 25.14 -69.21 19.24
N GLY A 87 24.15 -69.62 20.02
CA GLY A 87 22.86 -70.20 19.61
C GLY A 87 21.78 -69.85 20.65
N ALA A 88 20.57 -70.37 20.50
CA ALA A 88 19.56 -70.29 21.57
C ALA A 88 19.80 -71.37 22.64
N PRO A 89 19.40 -71.17 23.92
CA PRO A 89 19.45 -72.20 24.94
C PRO A 89 18.59 -73.42 24.56
N SER A 90 19.03 -74.62 24.94
CA SER A 90 18.35 -75.88 24.59
C SER A 90 17.06 -76.13 25.37
N GLU A 91 16.92 -75.57 26.58
CA GLU A 91 15.81 -75.85 27.51
C GLU A 91 14.82 -74.66 27.62
N LEU A 92 14.40 -74.11 26.48
CA LEU A 92 13.45 -72.98 26.47
C LEU A 92 12.05 -73.39 26.95
N PRO A 93 11.36 -72.59 27.79
CA PRO A 93 10.05 -72.98 28.34
C PRO A 93 8.92 -72.98 27.29
N PRO A 94 8.06 -74.01 27.20
CA PRO A 94 7.01 -74.11 26.17
C PRO A 94 5.87 -73.08 26.33
N TRP A 95 5.80 -72.38 27.47
CA TRP A 95 4.85 -71.27 27.70
C TRP A 95 5.35 -69.91 27.22
N THR A 96 6.58 -69.82 26.68
CA THR A 96 7.18 -68.56 26.21
C THR A 96 6.34 -67.93 25.10
N GLU A 97 5.92 -66.67 25.31
CA GLU A 97 5.23 -65.87 24.28
C GLU A 97 6.16 -64.83 23.65
N ILE A 98 7.19 -64.37 24.37
CA ILE A 98 8.21 -63.43 23.89
C ILE A 98 9.58 -63.99 24.26
N LEU A 99 10.46 -64.16 23.26
CA LEU A 99 11.84 -64.62 23.45
C LEU A 99 12.82 -63.54 22.98
N GLU A 100 13.63 -63.03 23.91
CA GLU A 100 14.64 -62.01 23.63
C GLU A 100 16.06 -62.64 23.64
N LEU A 101 16.72 -62.64 22.49
CA LEU A 101 18.06 -63.20 22.25
C LEU A 101 19.03 -62.13 21.71
N ARG A 102 18.72 -60.85 21.93
CA ARG A 102 19.46 -59.70 21.40
C ARG A 102 20.86 -59.52 22.00
N GLU A 103 21.74 -58.82 21.28
CA GLU A 103 23.11 -58.47 21.71
C GLU A 103 24.02 -59.68 22.01
N ASN A 104 23.80 -60.79 21.32
CA ASN A 104 24.57 -62.03 21.44
C ASN A 104 25.50 -62.23 20.21
N ASN A 105 26.12 -63.41 20.11
CA ASN A 105 27.04 -63.80 19.03
C ASN A 105 26.40 -64.77 18.01
N ILE A 106 25.07 -64.91 18.01
CA ILE A 106 24.34 -65.96 17.27
C ILE A 106 24.53 -65.78 15.75
N ALA A 107 25.01 -66.81 15.07
CA ALA A 107 25.20 -66.82 13.61
C ALA A 107 24.12 -67.66 12.89
N SER A 108 23.57 -68.66 13.58
CA SER A 108 22.41 -69.45 13.16
C SER A 108 21.68 -70.00 14.40
N LEU A 109 20.44 -70.48 14.23
CA LEU A 109 19.75 -71.30 15.22
C LEU A 109 19.73 -72.76 14.74
N GLU A 110 19.69 -73.71 15.67
CA GLU A 110 19.45 -75.11 15.34
C GLU A 110 17.96 -75.31 14.99
N PRO A 111 17.60 -76.14 13.98
CA PRO A 111 16.22 -76.22 13.48
C PRO A 111 15.18 -76.57 14.54
N ASP A 112 15.52 -77.41 15.52
CA ASP A 112 14.56 -77.94 16.49
C ASP A 112 14.42 -77.05 17.75
N VAL A 113 15.32 -76.09 17.98
CA VAL A 113 15.45 -75.36 19.27
C VAL A 113 14.25 -74.46 19.62
N LEU A 114 13.42 -74.13 18.63
CA LEU A 114 12.17 -73.35 18.81
C LEU A 114 10.91 -74.17 18.52
N LEU A 115 11.04 -75.45 18.13
CA LEU A 115 9.94 -76.22 17.54
C LEU A 115 8.78 -76.45 18.52
N HIS A 116 9.08 -76.61 19.81
CA HIS A 116 8.12 -76.80 20.90
C HIS A 116 7.44 -75.51 21.39
N LEU A 117 7.91 -74.33 20.98
CA LEU A 117 7.44 -73.03 21.45
C LEU A 117 6.13 -72.59 20.77
N THR A 118 5.09 -73.43 20.87
CA THR A 118 3.77 -73.21 20.24
C THR A 118 3.05 -71.93 20.67
N LYS A 119 3.49 -71.27 21.76
CA LYS A 119 2.95 -69.99 22.25
C LYS A 119 3.72 -68.76 21.79
N LEU A 120 4.83 -68.91 21.08
CA LEU A 120 5.70 -67.81 20.69
C LEU A 120 5.00 -66.84 19.72
N LYS A 121 4.86 -65.58 20.15
CA LYS A 121 4.27 -64.47 19.39
C LYS A 121 5.34 -63.50 18.90
N GLU A 122 6.41 -63.30 19.66
CA GLU A 122 7.51 -62.40 19.29
C GLU A 122 8.89 -63.00 19.56
N LEU A 123 9.81 -62.80 18.61
CA LEU A 123 11.20 -63.24 18.67
C LEU A 123 12.13 -62.07 18.34
N ASP A 124 13.05 -61.74 19.26
CA ASP A 124 14.06 -60.69 19.05
C ASP A 124 15.49 -61.26 18.99
N LEU A 125 16.04 -61.27 17.78
CA LEU A 125 17.40 -61.68 17.44
C LEU A 125 18.28 -60.47 17.07
N SER A 126 17.90 -59.25 17.47
CA SER A 126 18.62 -58.03 17.09
C SER A 126 20.04 -57.96 17.65
N ALA A 127 20.98 -57.35 16.93
CA ALA A 127 22.39 -57.24 17.31
C ALA A 127 23.06 -58.60 17.53
N ASN A 128 23.02 -59.46 16.51
CA ASN A 128 23.68 -60.76 16.45
C ASN A 128 24.60 -60.83 15.20
N LYS A 129 24.96 -62.03 14.74
CA LYS A 129 25.83 -62.28 13.59
C LYS A 129 25.12 -63.05 12.47
N LEU A 130 23.80 -62.95 12.40
CA LEU A 130 22.98 -63.67 11.41
C LEU A 130 23.30 -63.15 9.99
N GLY A 131 23.65 -64.07 9.10
CA GLY A 131 23.81 -63.83 7.66
C GLY A 131 22.68 -64.47 6.85
N ASP A 132 22.72 -64.31 5.52
CA ASP A 132 21.56 -64.61 4.64
C ASP A 132 21.09 -66.09 4.67
N ASN A 133 22.00 -67.04 4.97
CA ASN A 133 21.67 -68.46 5.14
C ASN A 133 20.93 -68.80 6.44
N PHE A 134 20.54 -67.80 7.25
CA PHE A 134 19.82 -68.01 8.50
C PHE A 134 18.38 -68.49 8.26
N THR A 135 17.93 -69.49 9.04
CA THR A 135 16.56 -70.01 8.99
C THR A 135 15.94 -70.08 10.38
N ILE A 136 14.61 -69.91 10.44
CA ILE A 136 13.78 -70.12 11.62
C ILE A 136 12.80 -71.23 11.27
N VAL A 137 12.70 -72.25 12.13
CA VAL A 137 11.71 -73.33 12.02
C VAL A 137 10.87 -73.34 13.31
N LEU A 138 9.56 -73.48 13.15
CA LEU A 138 8.58 -73.53 14.24
C LEU A 138 7.55 -74.64 13.94
N SER A 139 6.84 -75.11 14.96
CA SER A 139 5.67 -75.96 14.76
C SER A 139 4.61 -75.26 13.90
N LYS A 140 3.83 -76.04 13.13
CA LYS A 140 2.69 -75.55 12.31
C LYS A 140 1.63 -74.81 13.13
N ASP A 141 1.54 -75.12 14.42
CA ASP A 141 0.58 -74.50 15.35
C ASP A 141 1.10 -73.18 15.96
N ALA A 142 2.37 -72.84 15.76
CA ALA A 142 2.96 -71.61 16.26
C ALA A 142 2.50 -70.39 15.44
N TYR A 143 2.23 -69.28 16.12
CA TYR A 143 1.68 -68.08 15.50
C TYR A 143 2.56 -66.85 15.79
N LEU A 144 3.80 -66.88 15.26
CA LEU A 144 4.74 -65.77 15.37
C LEU A 144 4.17 -64.54 14.64
N GLN A 145 3.93 -63.46 15.39
CA GLN A 145 3.37 -62.19 14.91
C GLN A 145 4.46 -61.14 14.68
N GLY A 146 5.50 -61.13 15.50
CA GLY A 146 6.61 -60.18 15.46
C GLY A 146 7.97 -60.87 15.33
N LEU A 147 8.82 -60.38 14.43
CA LEU A 147 10.18 -60.87 14.24
C LEU A 147 11.15 -59.70 14.07
N LYS A 148 12.12 -59.60 14.99
CA LYS A 148 13.14 -58.55 15.00
C LYS A 148 14.51 -59.17 14.74
N ILE A 149 15.16 -58.77 13.64
CA ILE A 149 16.49 -59.21 13.21
C ILE A 149 17.35 -57.97 12.89
N ASN A 150 17.18 -56.90 13.68
CA ASN A 150 17.88 -55.64 13.45
C ASN A 150 19.40 -55.78 13.72
N LYS A 151 20.27 -54.96 13.12
CA LYS A 151 21.72 -54.94 13.38
C LYS A 151 22.41 -56.32 13.22
N ASN A 152 22.02 -57.09 12.21
CA ASN A 152 22.69 -58.33 11.83
C ASN A 152 23.52 -58.09 10.55
N GLN A 153 23.90 -59.16 9.83
CA GLN A 153 24.81 -59.10 8.68
C GLN A 153 24.12 -59.43 7.34
N LEU A 154 22.78 -59.43 7.32
CA LEU A 154 21.97 -59.75 6.14
C LEU A 154 22.27 -58.79 4.97
N THR A 155 22.50 -59.34 3.79
CA THR A 155 22.73 -58.60 2.52
C THR A 155 21.50 -58.61 1.60
N GLU A 156 20.53 -59.49 1.85
CA GLU A 156 19.22 -59.50 1.20
C GLU A 156 18.05 -59.62 2.21
N VAL A 157 16.81 -59.64 1.71
CA VAL A 157 15.62 -59.90 2.54
C VAL A 157 15.44 -61.42 2.64
N PRO A 158 15.63 -62.04 3.82
CA PRO A 158 15.63 -63.50 3.95
C PRO A 158 14.25 -64.14 3.68
N ASP A 159 14.26 -65.33 3.07
CA ASP A 159 13.07 -66.10 2.70
C ASP A 159 12.38 -66.73 3.93
N MET A 160 11.16 -66.30 4.23
CA MET A 160 10.44 -66.61 5.47
C MET A 160 9.52 -67.84 5.36
N PHE A 161 9.96 -68.89 4.66
CA PHE A 161 9.13 -70.05 4.28
C PHE A 161 8.35 -70.72 5.42
N PHE A 162 8.88 -70.75 6.65
CA PHE A 162 8.28 -71.44 7.79
C PHE A 162 7.50 -70.51 8.74
N VAL A 163 7.55 -69.18 8.58
CA VAL A 163 7.00 -68.20 9.53
C VAL A 163 6.03 -67.20 8.88
N LYS A 164 5.14 -67.71 8.03
CA LYS A 164 4.25 -66.94 7.14
C LYS A 164 3.18 -66.06 7.83
N ASN A 165 2.98 -66.19 9.14
CA ASN A 165 1.95 -65.46 9.90
C ASN A 165 2.43 -64.10 10.44
N ILE A 166 3.69 -63.71 10.22
CA ILE A 166 4.27 -62.46 10.70
C ILE A 166 3.45 -61.24 10.22
N THR A 167 3.21 -60.33 11.16
CA THR A 167 2.56 -59.02 10.96
C THR A 167 3.56 -57.86 11.08
N HIS A 168 4.63 -58.05 11.85
CA HIS A 168 5.67 -57.05 12.12
C HIS A 168 7.06 -57.66 11.86
N LEU A 169 7.77 -57.16 10.85
CA LEU A 169 9.13 -57.60 10.50
C LEU A 169 10.10 -56.41 10.58
N ALA A 170 11.14 -56.55 11.40
CA ALA A 170 12.14 -55.50 11.60
C ALA A 170 13.56 -56.00 11.22
N LEU A 171 14.08 -55.47 10.11
CA LEU A 171 15.35 -55.76 9.47
C LEU A 171 16.30 -54.54 9.50
N ALA A 172 16.09 -53.61 10.43
CA ALA A 172 16.78 -52.33 10.43
C ALA A 172 18.29 -52.48 10.73
N HIS A 173 19.13 -51.64 10.15
CA HIS A 173 20.60 -51.63 10.33
C HIS A 173 21.32 -52.94 9.94
N ASN A 174 20.81 -53.67 8.95
CA ASN A 174 21.56 -54.75 8.28
C ASN A 174 22.43 -54.16 7.14
N LEU A 175 22.88 -55.01 6.21
CA LEU A 175 23.69 -54.65 5.05
C LEU A 175 22.90 -54.69 3.72
N ILE A 176 21.56 -54.74 3.79
CA ILE A 176 20.69 -55.12 2.67
C ILE A 176 20.81 -54.15 1.49
N ILE A 177 21.05 -54.68 0.28
CA ILE A 177 21.30 -53.87 -0.93
C ILE A 177 20.09 -53.73 -1.87
N ASP A 178 19.14 -54.66 -1.83
CA ASP A 178 17.91 -54.64 -2.63
C ASP A 178 16.75 -55.33 -1.86
N ILE A 179 15.51 -55.06 -2.27
CA ILE A 179 14.30 -55.65 -1.69
C ILE A 179 13.81 -56.73 -2.64
N ASN A 180 14.10 -58.00 -2.34
CA ASN A 180 13.57 -59.11 -3.12
C ASN A 180 12.08 -59.33 -2.82
N GLY A 181 11.22 -59.05 -3.81
CA GLY A 181 9.78 -59.20 -3.68
C GLY A 181 9.29 -60.64 -3.53
N THR A 182 10.09 -61.66 -3.86
CA THR A 182 9.68 -63.08 -3.70
C THR A 182 9.67 -63.52 -2.24
N ALA A 183 10.58 -63.01 -1.41
CA ALA A 183 10.56 -63.25 0.04
C ALA A 183 9.28 -62.67 0.65
N LEU A 184 8.94 -61.43 0.28
CA LEU A 184 7.74 -60.74 0.75
C LEU A 184 6.42 -61.35 0.21
N LEU A 185 6.45 -62.06 -0.92
CA LEU A 185 5.28 -62.79 -1.48
C LEU A 185 4.75 -63.86 -0.50
N THR A 186 5.60 -64.41 0.36
CA THR A 186 5.20 -65.41 1.37
C THR A 186 4.48 -64.81 2.59
N LEU A 187 4.70 -63.51 2.88
CA LEU A 187 4.29 -62.84 4.11
C LEU A 187 2.95 -62.09 3.95
N GLN A 188 1.90 -62.82 3.58
CA GLN A 188 0.59 -62.25 3.23
C GLN A 188 -0.11 -61.49 4.38
N ARG A 189 0.35 -61.63 5.63
CA ARG A 189 -0.20 -60.93 6.81
C ARG A 189 0.62 -59.73 7.27
N LEU A 190 1.71 -59.39 6.57
CA LEU A 190 2.65 -58.33 6.95
C LEU A 190 1.97 -56.95 6.91
N GLN A 191 1.98 -56.26 8.05
CA GLN A 191 1.38 -54.93 8.25
C GLN A 191 2.45 -53.84 8.46
N ASN A 192 3.57 -54.19 9.09
CA ASN A 192 4.66 -53.27 9.39
C ASN A 192 5.99 -53.90 8.95
N LEU A 193 6.73 -53.18 8.09
CA LEU A 193 8.05 -53.55 7.62
C LEU A 193 9.04 -52.42 7.90
N ASP A 194 9.99 -52.67 8.80
CA ASP A 194 11.14 -51.80 9.00
C ASP A 194 12.37 -52.39 8.30
N ILE A 195 12.89 -51.68 7.32
CA ILE A 195 14.14 -52.01 6.61
C ILE A 195 15.07 -50.79 6.57
N SER A 196 14.95 -49.91 7.56
CA SER A 196 15.75 -48.69 7.67
C SER A 196 17.22 -48.95 8.00
N GLY A 197 18.12 -48.02 7.70
CA GLY A 197 19.54 -48.13 8.06
C GLY A 197 20.35 -49.14 7.22
N ASN A 198 19.80 -49.60 6.10
CA ASN A 198 20.41 -50.57 5.18
C ASN A 198 21.16 -49.85 4.03
N LYS A 199 21.51 -50.57 2.96
CA LYS A 199 22.29 -50.08 1.80
C LYS A 199 21.47 -49.97 0.51
N ILE A 200 20.13 -50.00 0.60
CA ILE A 200 19.23 -50.01 -0.56
C ILE A 200 19.42 -48.70 -1.33
N SER A 201 19.70 -48.78 -2.64
CA SER A 201 20.03 -47.61 -3.48
C SER A 201 19.00 -47.30 -4.58
N VAL A 202 18.19 -48.28 -4.94
CA VAL A 202 17.07 -48.18 -5.90
C VAL A 202 15.91 -49.00 -5.35
N ILE A 203 14.66 -48.52 -5.49
CA ILE A 203 13.46 -49.36 -5.34
C ILE A 203 12.96 -49.71 -6.75
N ARG A 204 12.86 -51.00 -7.04
CA ARG A 204 12.59 -51.52 -8.40
C ARG A 204 11.15 -51.97 -8.58
N ASN A 205 10.70 -52.00 -9.82
CA ASN A 205 9.49 -52.73 -10.19
C ASN A 205 9.66 -54.21 -9.84
N GLY A 206 8.79 -54.72 -8.96
CA GLY A 206 8.89 -56.05 -8.37
C GLY A 206 9.47 -56.11 -6.95
N SER A 207 9.93 -55.00 -6.36
CA SER A 207 10.37 -55.00 -4.95
C SER A 207 9.25 -55.34 -3.94
N PHE A 208 7.99 -55.11 -4.29
CA PHE A 208 6.82 -55.34 -3.42
C PHE A 208 5.71 -56.12 -4.13
N LEU A 209 5.93 -57.42 -4.39
CA LEU A 209 5.02 -58.22 -5.23
C LEU A 209 3.62 -58.51 -4.65
N ALA A 210 3.47 -58.68 -3.33
CA ALA A 210 2.18 -59.05 -2.73
C ALA A 210 1.82 -58.54 -1.31
N PRO A 211 2.47 -57.52 -0.70
CA PRO A 211 2.16 -57.12 0.67
C PRO A 211 0.87 -56.25 0.75
N ASN A 212 -0.26 -56.82 0.34
CA ASN A 212 -1.59 -56.19 0.30
C ASN A 212 -2.15 -55.80 1.69
N CYS A 213 -1.46 -56.18 2.78
CA CYS A 213 -1.81 -55.80 4.14
C CYS A 213 -0.87 -54.73 4.75
N LEU A 214 0.18 -54.31 4.02
CA LEU A 214 1.18 -53.40 4.55
C LEU A 214 0.61 -52.00 4.75
N THR A 215 0.64 -51.54 6.00
CA THR A 215 0.16 -50.22 6.43
C THR A 215 1.31 -49.29 6.79
N HIS A 216 2.46 -49.83 7.24
CA HIS A 216 3.63 -49.06 7.65
C HIS A 216 4.89 -49.58 6.97
N LEU A 217 5.65 -48.70 6.31
CA LEU A 217 6.91 -49.01 5.64
C LEU A 217 8.00 -48.00 6.00
N ASN A 218 9.03 -48.45 6.72
CA ASN A 218 10.17 -47.64 7.11
C ASN A 218 11.42 -47.98 6.25
N LEU A 219 11.77 -47.06 5.36
CA LEU A 219 12.93 -47.09 4.45
C LEU A 219 13.97 -46.00 4.81
N ASN A 220 13.88 -45.42 6.02
CA ASN A 220 14.80 -44.38 6.48
C ASN A 220 16.27 -44.82 6.42
N MET A 221 17.22 -43.88 6.32
CA MET A 221 18.67 -44.17 6.45
C MET A 221 19.20 -45.23 5.49
N ASN A 222 18.62 -45.32 4.30
CA ASN A 222 19.16 -46.10 3.18
C ASN A 222 19.97 -45.17 2.25
N GLN A 223 20.27 -45.64 1.04
CA GLN A 223 21.03 -44.88 0.03
C GLN A 223 20.16 -44.56 -1.20
N ILE A 224 18.83 -44.54 -1.05
CA ILE A 224 17.87 -44.55 -2.16
C ILE A 224 17.99 -43.27 -2.97
N LYS A 225 18.38 -43.40 -4.25
CA LYS A 225 18.45 -42.31 -5.24
C LYS A 225 17.26 -42.32 -6.19
N ILE A 226 16.78 -43.52 -6.53
CA ILE A 226 15.74 -43.74 -7.54
C ILE A 226 14.66 -44.65 -6.94
N ILE A 227 13.41 -44.28 -7.18
CA ILE A 227 12.24 -45.15 -7.00
C ILE A 227 11.63 -45.28 -8.39
N GLU A 228 11.55 -46.50 -8.93
CA GLU A 228 10.99 -46.71 -10.27
C GLU A 228 9.48 -46.45 -10.27
N ASN A 229 8.96 -45.83 -11.33
CA ASN A 229 7.52 -45.63 -11.48
C ASN A 229 6.82 -47.00 -11.55
N GLY A 230 5.77 -47.17 -10.73
CA GLY A 230 5.07 -48.44 -10.52
C GLY A 230 5.57 -49.28 -9.34
N SER A 231 6.79 -49.05 -8.82
CA SER A 231 7.41 -49.95 -7.82
C SER A 231 6.67 -50.01 -6.48
N LEU A 232 6.08 -48.90 -6.05
CA LEU A 232 5.20 -48.82 -4.87
C LEU A 232 3.73 -49.15 -5.20
N GLY A 233 3.40 -49.46 -6.45
CA GLY A 233 2.05 -49.51 -6.99
C GLY A 233 1.12 -50.54 -6.35
N ASN A 234 1.68 -51.59 -5.74
CA ASN A 234 0.95 -52.64 -5.03
C ASN A 234 0.60 -52.26 -3.57
N LEU A 235 1.25 -51.24 -3.00
CA LEU A 235 1.12 -50.84 -1.59
C LEU A 235 -0.18 -50.05 -1.30
N THR A 236 -1.30 -50.54 -1.85
CA THR A 236 -2.61 -49.85 -1.86
C THR A 236 -3.24 -49.67 -0.47
N TYR A 237 -2.73 -50.38 0.55
CA TYR A 237 -3.16 -50.29 1.94
C TYR A 237 -2.24 -49.43 2.83
N LEU A 238 -1.15 -48.88 2.28
CA LEU A 238 -0.15 -48.15 3.04
C LEU A 238 -0.72 -46.86 3.63
N GLU A 239 -0.57 -46.67 4.94
CA GLU A 239 -0.99 -45.49 5.69
C GLU A 239 0.21 -44.60 6.09
N GLU A 240 1.40 -45.19 6.28
CA GLU A 240 2.66 -44.46 6.55
C GLU A 240 3.83 -44.96 5.70
N LEU A 241 4.57 -44.01 5.10
CA LEU A 241 5.80 -44.24 4.33
C LEU A 241 6.91 -43.29 4.82
N ARG A 242 8.02 -43.86 5.30
CA ARG A 242 9.19 -43.09 5.76
C ARG A 242 10.41 -43.32 4.87
N LEU A 243 10.91 -42.25 4.24
CA LEU A 243 12.02 -42.20 3.28
C LEU A 243 13.13 -41.22 3.73
N ASN A 244 13.18 -40.86 5.02
CA ASN A 244 14.13 -39.87 5.54
C ASN A 244 15.58 -40.31 5.41
N LYS A 245 16.52 -39.37 5.27
CA LYS A 245 17.98 -39.65 5.20
C LYS A 245 18.27 -40.64 4.06
N ASN A 246 17.87 -40.26 2.84
CA ASN A 246 18.16 -40.94 1.58
C ASN A 246 18.72 -39.89 0.59
N HIS A 247 18.84 -40.24 -0.69
CA HIS A 247 19.42 -39.39 -1.74
C HIS A 247 18.41 -39.07 -2.86
N LEU A 248 17.10 -39.00 -2.54
CA LEU A 248 16.05 -38.71 -3.51
C LEU A 248 16.17 -37.27 -4.02
N THR A 249 16.14 -37.09 -5.34
CA THR A 249 16.21 -35.78 -6.02
C THR A 249 14.85 -35.32 -6.58
N GLN A 250 13.88 -36.23 -6.75
CA GLN A 250 12.53 -35.95 -7.23
C GLN A 250 11.49 -36.90 -6.61
N LEU A 251 10.22 -36.51 -6.66
CA LEU A 251 9.06 -37.29 -6.14
C LEU A 251 7.97 -37.58 -7.19
N LYS A 252 8.23 -37.27 -8.46
CA LYS A 252 7.22 -37.25 -9.52
C LYS A 252 6.69 -38.65 -9.86
N ASP A 253 5.38 -38.75 -10.06
CA ASP A 253 4.60 -39.92 -10.52
C ASP A 253 4.71 -41.19 -9.63
N LEU A 254 5.30 -41.10 -8.42
CA LEU A 254 5.59 -42.27 -7.57
C LEU A 254 4.38 -42.83 -6.80
N PHE A 255 3.33 -42.03 -6.61
CA PHE A 255 2.36 -42.25 -5.52
C PHE A 255 0.91 -42.51 -5.96
N THR A 256 0.66 -42.64 -7.27
CA THR A 256 -0.66 -42.72 -7.91
C THR A 256 -1.64 -43.73 -7.28
N ASN A 257 -1.12 -44.86 -6.75
CA ASN A 257 -1.93 -45.93 -6.15
C ASN A 257 -2.02 -45.88 -4.61
N LEU A 258 -1.27 -45.03 -3.91
CA LEU A 258 -1.16 -45.01 -2.43
C LEU A 258 -2.34 -44.29 -1.76
N LYS A 259 -3.57 -44.70 -2.10
CA LYS A 259 -4.82 -43.99 -1.79
C LYS A 259 -5.16 -43.93 -0.29
N LYS A 260 -4.53 -44.75 0.55
CA LYS A 260 -4.69 -44.72 2.02
C LYS A 260 -3.61 -43.92 2.75
N LEU A 261 -2.58 -43.43 2.07
CA LEU A 261 -1.42 -42.83 2.74
C LEU A 261 -1.82 -41.57 3.49
N ARG A 262 -1.50 -41.52 4.79
CA ARG A 262 -1.76 -40.42 5.72
C ARG A 262 -0.49 -39.68 6.10
N ILE A 263 0.63 -40.39 6.23
CA ILE A 263 1.93 -39.84 6.61
C ILE A 263 2.98 -40.15 5.54
N LEU A 264 3.64 -39.12 5.04
CA LEU A 264 4.79 -39.23 4.14
C LEU A 264 5.97 -38.41 4.68
N GLU A 265 7.03 -39.10 5.07
CA GLU A 265 8.26 -38.45 5.54
C GLU A 265 9.40 -38.60 4.51
N VAL A 266 9.95 -37.48 4.04
CA VAL A 266 11.07 -37.43 3.07
C VAL A 266 12.14 -36.43 3.55
N ASN A 267 12.29 -36.25 4.86
CA ASN A 267 13.25 -35.29 5.44
C ASN A 267 14.70 -35.74 5.17
N ARG A 268 15.65 -34.79 5.02
CA ARG A 268 17.07 -35.10 4.75
C ARG A 268 17.24 -35.93 3.47
N ASN A 269 16.70 -35.43 2.36
CA ASN A 269 16.95 -35.91 1.01
C ASN A 269 17.57 -34.76 0.18
N GLU A 270 17.61 -34.88 -1.15
CA GLU A 270 18.28 -33.94 -2.05
C GLU A 270 17.30 -33.27 -3.03
N LEU A 271 16.02 -33.18 -2.65
CA LEU A 271 14.96 -32.54 -3.44
C LEU A 271 15.26 -31.04 -3.61
N GLN A 272 15.39 -30.57 -4.85
CA GLN A 272 15.61 -29.14 -5.19
C GLN A 272 14.32 -28.39 -5.54
N ILE A 273 13.29 -29.12 -5.98
CA ILE A 273 12.06 -28.59 -6.54
C ILE A 273 10.90 -29.55 -6.22
N ILE A 274 9.73 -29.00 -5.87
CA ILE A 274 8.47 -29.75 -5.91
C ILE A 274 7.71 -29.29 -7.16
N GLN A 275 7.72 -30.12 -8.21
CA GLN A 275 6.99 -29.84 -9.45
C GLN A 275 5.48 -29.99 -9.22
N GLY A 276 4.67 -29.18 -9.89
CA GLY A 276 3.21 -29.32 -9.89
C GLY A 276 2.77 -30.75 -10.21
N LEU A 277 1.72 -31.22 -9.53
CA LEU A 277 1.14 -32.58 -9.68
C LEU A 277 2.03 -33.76 -9.25
N SER A 278 3.26 -33.54 -8.73
CA SER A 278 4.17 -34.62 -8.31
C SER A 278 3.57 -35.56 -7.26
N LEU A 279 2.66 -35.06 -6.43
CA LEU A 279 2.06 -35.75 -5.29
C LEU A 279 0.64 -36.27 -5.60
N THR A 280 0.36 -36.53 -6.88
CA THR A 280 -0.89 -37.14 -7.33
C THR A 280 -1.09 -38.55 -6.75
N GLY A 281 -2.35 -38.91 -6.52
CA GLY A 281 -2.76 -40.12 -5.78
C GLY A 281 -2.98 -39.90 -4.27
N LEU A 282 -2.21 -39.02 -3.64
CA LEU A 282 -2.15 -38.82 -2.18
C LEU A 282 -3.31 -38.00 -1.56
N LYS A 283 -4.54 -38.17 -2.05
CA LYS A 283 -5.72 -37.38 -1.63
C LYS A 283 -6.09 -37.47 -0.14
N ASN A 284 -5.62 -38.51 0.56
CA ASN A 284 -5.88 -38.73 1.99
C ASN A 284 -4.71 -38.37 2.91
N LEU A 285 -3.65 -37.76 2.38
CA LEU A 285 -2.48 -37.36 3.16
C LEU A 285 -2.86 -36.33 4.22
N LYS A 286 -2.33 -36.52 5.43
CA LYS A 286 -2.54 -35.66 6.61
C LYS A 286 -1.26 -34.97 7.07
N GLU A 287 -0.11 -35.63 6.93
CA GLU A 287 1.19 -35.06 7.26
C GLU A 287 2.22 -35.32 6.16
N LEU A 288 2.89 -34.25 5.72
CA LEU A 288 3.96 -34.26 4.74
C LEU A 288 5.21 -33.57 5.32
N ARG A 289 6.28 -34.34 5.53
CA ARG A 289 7.53 -33.83 6.11
C ARG A 289 8.67 -33.83 5.08
N LEU A 290 9.12 -32.63 4.72
CA LEU A 290 10.11 -32.34 3.67
C LEU A 290 11.30 -31.52 4.21
N LYS A 291 11.54 -31.52 5.53
CA LYS A 291 12.61 -30.73 6.17
C LYS A 291 14.00 -31.16 5.71
N ARG A 292 14.98 -30.25 5.73
CA ARG A 292 16.40 -30.54 5.43
C ARG A 292 16.59 -31.13 4.02
N ASN A 293 15.82 -30.66 3.05
CA ASN A 293 16.08 -30.91 1.63
C ASN A 293 16.89 -29.73 1.05
N LYS A 294 16.85 -29.53 -0.27
CA LYS A 294 17.51 -28.44 -0.99
C LYS A 294 16.48 -27.57 -1.72
N ILE A 295 15.23 -27.53 -1.25
CA ILE A 295 14.11 -26.99 -2.03
C ILE A 295 14.25 -25.47 -2.17
N GLU A 296 14.50 -24.99 -3.38
CA GLU A 296 14.66 -23.56 -3.71
C GLU A 296 13.33 -22.91 -4.12
N THR A 297 12.45 -23.65 -4.79
CA THR A 297 11.16 -23.14 -5.27
C THR A 297 10.00 -24.13 -5.07
N LEU A 298 8.80 -23.56 -4.92
CA LEU A 298 7.52 -24.26 -5.03
C LEU A 298 6.87 -23.86 -6.35
N HIS A 299 6.71 -24.81 -7.27
CA HIS A 299 6.01 -24.56 -8.53
C HIS A 299 4.49 -24.51 -8.31
N ASP A 300 3.79 -23.86 -9.22
CA ASP A 300 2.35 -23.70 -9.12
C ASP A 300 1.64 -25.08 -9.13
N GLY A 301 0.80 -25.34 -8.12
CA GLY A 301 0.17 -26.65 -7.90
C GLY A 301 1.10 -27.73 -7.35
N ALA A 302 2.26 -27.39 -6.76
CA ALA A 302 3.22 -28.32 -6.13
C ALA A 302 2.56 -29.32 -5.16
N PHE A 303 1.57 -28.86 -4.40
CA PHE A 303 0.84 -29.65 -3.40
C PHE A 303 -0.60 -30.00 -3.82
N TRP A 304 -0.96 -29.86 -5.10
CA TRP A 304 -2.25 -30.36 -5.57
C TRP A 304 -2.15 -31.87 -5.88
N PRO A 305 -3.09 -32.74 -5.46
CA PRO A 305 -4.41 -32.46 -4.88
C PRO A 305 -4.50 -32.74 -3.36
N LEU A 306 -3.57 -32.24 -2.54
CA LEU A 306 -3.47 -32.56 -1.09
C LEU A 306 -4.47 -31.77 -0.22
N GLY A 307 -5.72 -31.59 -0.67
CA GLY A 307 -6.73 -30.77 0.02
C GLY A 307 -7.05 -31.19 1.45
N ASN A 308 -6.76 -32.45 1.82
CA ASN A 308 -6.99 -33.01 3.15
C ASN A 308 -5.80 -32.78 4.12
N LEU A 309 -4.66 -32.27 3.64
CA LEU A 309 -3.41 -32.15 4.39
C LEU A 309 -3.54 -31.16 5.56
N THR A 310 -3.20 -31.61 6.77
CA THR A 310 -3.27 -30.80 7.99
C THR A 310 -1.90 -30.29 8.47
N ILE A 311 -0.81 -30.98 8.12
CA ILE A 311 0.55 -30.63 8.54
C ILE A 311 1.51 -30.66 7.34
N LEU A 312 2.20 -29.54 7.09
CA LEU A 312 3.26 -29.40 6.08
C LEU A 312 4.53 -28.84 6.74
N GLN A 313 5.67 -29.50 6.50
CA GLN A 313 6.94 -29.13 7.15
C GLN A 313 8.06 -29.02 6.10
N LEU A 314 8.49 -27.79 5.82
CA LEU A 314 9.51 -27.40 4.85
C LEU A 314 10.75 -26.75 5.49
N ASP A 315 10.97 -26.97 6.79
CA ASP A 315 12.09 -26.35 7.53
C ASP A 315 13.47 -26.76 7.02
N PHE A 316 14.48 -25.91 7.13
CA PHE A 316 15.84 -26.15 6.61
C PHE A 316 15.82 -26.47 5.10
N ASN A 317 15.26 -25.56 4.30
CA ASN A 317 15.34 -25.60 2.84
C ASN A 317 15.94 -24.27 2.32
N LEU A 318 15.77 -23.96 1.04
CA LEU A 318 16.39 -22.81 0.37
C LEU A 318 15.36 -21.82 -0.19
N LEU A 319 14.11 -21.89 0.28
CA LEU A 319 13.01 -21.05 -0.22
C LEU A 319 13.27 -19.57 0.06
N THR A 320 13.17 -18.73 -0.97
CA THR A 320 13.31 -17.26 -0.88
C THR A 320 11.98 -16.51 -0.82
N THR A 321 10.89 -17.15 -1.27
CA THR A 321 9.55 -16.55 -1.33
C THR A 321 8.45 -17.57 -1.04
N VAL A 322 7.38 -17.13 -0.38
CA VAL A 322 6.13 -17.88 -0.26
C VAL A 322 5.21 -17.51 -1.42
N ARG A 323 5.05 -18.43 -2.38
CA ARG A 323 4.29 -18.20 -3.62
C ARG A 323 2.82 -18.61 -3.51
N LYS A 324 1.90 -17.78 -4.04
CA LYS A 324 0.46 -18.06 -4.08
C LYS A 324 0.14 -19.35 -4.86
N GLY A 325 0.71 -19.50 -6.05
CA GLY A 325 0.56 -20.71 -6.86
C GLY A 325 1.14 -21.96 -6.19
N GLY A 326 2.24 -21.79 -5.45
CA GLY A 326 2.92 -22.89 -4.75
C GLY A 326 2.10 -23.52 -3.62
N LEU A 327 1.17 -22.76 -3.01
CA LEU A 327 0.28 -23.23 -1.94
C LEU A 327 -1.10 -23.71 -2.45
N PHE A 328 -1.30 -23.77 -3.76
CA PHE A 328 -2.59 -24.15 -4.34
C PHE A 328 -3.01 -25.58 -3.97
N GLY A 329 -4.20 -25.72 -3.38
CA GLY A 329 -4.80 -27.00 -2.99
C GLY A 329 -4.56 -27.44 -1.53
N LEU A 330 -4.11 -26.55 -0.64
CA LEU A 330 -3.82 -26.82 0.78
C LEU A 330 -4.96 -26.37 1.73
N GLU A 331 -6.20 -26.68 1.36
CA GLU A 331 -7.42 -26.08 1.94
C GLU A 331 -7.61 -26.33 3.46
N HIS A 332 -7.17 -27.47 3.98
CA HIS A 332 -7.30 -27.85 5.40
C HIS A 332 -5.97 -27.79 6.18
N LEU A 333 -4.97 -27.04 5.68
CA LEU A 333 -3.66 -26.95 6.31
C LEU A 333 -3.73 -26.18 7.63
N GLN A 334 -3.44 -26.85 8.75
CA GLN A 334 -3.51 -26.29 10.11
C GLN A 334 -2.14 -25.91 10.66
N LYS A 335 -1.08 -26.61 10.27
CA LYS A 335 0.28 -26.36 10.73
C LYS A 335 1.25 -26.30 9.56
N PHE A 336 1.89 -25.15 9.41
CA PHE A 336 2.88 -24.92 8.35
C PHE A 336 4.20 -24.43 8.95
N THR A 337 5.28 -25.19 8.76
CA THR A 337 6.61 -24.81 9.28
C THR A 337 7.62 -24.63 8.15
N LEU A 338 8.18 -23.42 8.07
CA LEU A 338 9.08 -22.89 7.04
C LEU A 338 10.40 -22.40 7.67
N SER A 339 10.73 -22.83 8.89
CA SER A 339 11.86 -22.28 9.64
C SER A 339 13.21 -22.62 9.00
N HIS A 340 14.23 -21.78 9.17
CA HIS A 340 15.54 -21.97 8.53
C HIS A 340 15.46 -22.07 6.99
N ASN A 341 14.77 -21.13 6.36
CA ASN A 341 14.83 -20.92 4.90
C ASN A 341 15.53 -19.57 4.63
N ARG A 342 15.31 -18.97 3.45
CA ARG A 342 15.82 -17.63 3.07
C ARG A 342 14.69 -16.66 2.72
N ILE A 343 13.52 -16.86 3.34
CA ILE A 343 12.30 -16.15 2.95
C ILE A 343 12.45 -14.68 3.30
N HIS A 344 12.52 -13.82 2.28
CA HIS A 344 12.53 -12.36 2.42
C HIS A 344 11.21 -11.73 1.93
N THR A 345 10.32 -12.50 1.30
CA THR A 345 9.08 -12.01 0.70
C THR A 345 7.97 -13.05 0.75
N ILE A 346 6.73 -12.60 0.93
CA ILE A 346 5.50 -13.38 0.81
C ILE A 346 4.68 -12.71 -0.30
N GLU A 347 4.18 -13.48 -1.27
CA GLU A 347 3.38 -12.93 -2.37
C GLU A 347 2.02 -12.40 -1.86
N MET A 348 1.51 -11.33 -2.50
CA MET A 348 0.18 -10.78 -2.21
C MET A 348 -0.89 -11.86 -2.31
N GLN A 349 -1.77 -11.95 -1.30
CA GLN A 349 -2.79 -13.00 -1.18
C GLN A 349 -2.27 -14.45 -1.22
N ALA A 350 -1.02 -14.73 -0.86
CA ALA A 350 -0.46 -16.10 -0.88
C ALA A 350 -1.25 -17.12 -0.06
N TRP A 351 -1.93 -16.66 1.01
CA TRP A 351 -2.68 -17.50 1.93
C TRP A 351 -4.16 -17.72 1.55
N ASP A 352 -4.64 -17.25 0.38
CA ASP A 352 -6.08 -17.28 0.03
C ASP A 352 -6.69 -18.69 -0.01
N ARG A 353 -5.86 -19.74 -0.15
CA ARG A 353 -6.24 -21.16 -0.07
C ARG A 353 -5.85 -21.88 1.23
N CYS A 354 -5.23 -21.19 2.19
CA CYS A 354 -4.67 -21.78 3.41
C CYS A 354 -5.27 -21.15 4.69
N LYS A 355 -6.56 -20.84 4.68
CA LYS A 355 -7.24 -20.06 5.75
C LYS A 355 -7.39 -20.80 7.09
N GLU A 356 -7.15 -22.11 7.09
CA GLU A 356 -7.23 -22.98 8.27
C GLU A 356 -5.95 -23.04 9.11
N ILE A 357 -4.88 -22.29 8.74
CA ILE A 357 -3.60 -22.32 9.48
C ILE A 357 -3.78 -21.76 10.90
N VAL A 358 -3.40 -22.58 11.88
CA VAL A 358 -3.40 -22.30 13.33
C VAL A 358 -1.98 -22.03 13.84
N GLU A 359 -0.96 -22.75 13.35
CA GLU A 359 0.46 -22.52 13.66
C GLU A 359 1.29 -22.28 12.39
N LEU A 360 1.88 -21.09 12.29
CA LEU A 360 2.82 -20.68 11.23
C LEU A 360 4.21 -20.41 11.84
N ASP A 361 5.22 -21.16 11.37
CA ASP A 361 6.62 -21.00 11.81
C ASP A 361 7.48 -20.46 10.66
N LEU A 362 7.76 -19.16 10.70
CA LEU A 362 8.64 -18.43 9.77
C LEU A 362 9.97 -18.04 10.43
N SER A 363 10.33 -18.65 11.57
CA SER A 363 11.56 -18.33 12.29
C SER A 363 12.84 -18.66 11.50
N HIS A 364 13.95 -17.97 11.77
CA HIS A 364 15.22 -18.12 11.05
C HIS A 364 15.06 -17.96 9.52
N ASN A 365 14.64 -16.77 9.09
CA ASN A 365 14.47 -16.39 7.68
C ASN A 365 15.07 -14.98 7.44
N GLU A 366 14.82 -14.39 6.27
CA GLU A 366 15.45 -13.14 5.81
C GLU A 366 14.45 -11.97 5.70
N MET A 367 13.27 -12.07 6.33
CA MET A 367 12.23 -11.03 6.27
C MET A 367 12.70 -9.72 6.91
N THR A 368 12.51 -8.59 6.22
CA THR A 368 12.94 -7.25 6.66
C THR A 368 11.79 -6.35 7.16
N SER A 369 10.55 -6.67 6.79
CA SER A 369 9.35 -5.95 7.19
C SER A 369 8.13 -6.86 7.30
N ILE A 370 7.06 -6.35 7.94
CA ILE A 370 5.71 -6.93 7.90
C ILE A 370 4.74 -5.83 7.46
N GLU A 371 4.15 -5.97 6.28
CA GLU A 371 3.15 -5.04 5.76
C GLU A 371 1.72 -5.51 6.07
N ARG A 372 0.72 -4.66 5.81
CA ARG A 372 -0.66 -4.85 6.27
C ARG A 372 -1.28 -6.17 5.79
N ASP A 373 -0.90 -6.55 4.58
CA ASP A 373 -1.51 -7.67 3.85
C ASP A 373 -0.63 -8.94 3.90
N THR A 374 0.51 -8.89 4.61
CA THR A 374 1.48 -10.02 4.70
C THR A 374 0.86 -11.29 5.31
N PHE A 375 -0.16 -11.15 6.15
CA PHE A 375 -0.91 -12.26 6.77
C PHE A 375 -2.43 -12.18 6.47
N GLU A 376 -2.80 -11.65 5.30
CA GLU A 376 -4.19 -11.61 4.84
C GLU A 376 -4.83 -13.01 4.83
N PHE A 377 -6.13 -13.09 5.18
CA PHE A 377 -6.94 -14.32 5.32
C PHE A 377 -6.56 -15.33 6.42
N LEU A 378 -5.53 -15.08 7.24
CA LEU A 378 -5.11 -15.98 8.32
C LEU A 378 -5.92 -15.78 9.62
N GLU A 379 -7.25 -15.74 9.49
CA GLU A 379 -8.19 -15.43 10.59
C GLU A 379 -8.10 -16.41 11.78
N LYS A 380 -7.73 -17.67 11.51
CA LYS A 380 -7.60 -18.77 12.48
C LYS A 380 -6.21 -18.92 13.09
N LEU A 381 -5.26 -18.04 12.76
CA LEU A 381 -3.88 -18.15 13.22
C LEU A 381 -3.76 -17.85 14.71
N GLU A 382 -3.57 -18.88 15.53
CA GLU A 382 -3.34 -18.76 16.97
C GLU A 382 -1.86 -18.50 17.31
N LYS A 383 -0.93 -18.96 16.47
CA LYS A 383 0.50 -18.94 16.78
C LYS A 383 1.37 -18.58 15.57
N LEU A 384 2.08 -17.46 15.70
CA LEU A 384 2.99 -16.94 14.69
C LEU A 384 4.40 -16.78 15.27
N LYS A 385 5.37 -17.44 14.66
CA LYS A 385 6.79 -17.25 14.98
C LYS A 385 7.53 -16.57 13.83
N LEU A 386 8.27 -15.53 14.16
CA LEU A 386 9.08 -14.72 13.26
C LEU A 386 10.48 -14.48 13.87
N ASP A 387 10.87 -15.28 14.86
CA ASP A 387 12.17 -15.19 15.53
C ASP A 387 13.35 -15.25 14.55
N HIS A 388 14.46 -14.57 14.87
CA HIS A 388 15.69 -14.60 14.07
C HIS A 388 15.49 -14.26 12.58
N ASN A 389 14.62 -13.29 12.29
CA ASN A 389 14.54 -12.64 10.98
C ASN A 389 15.34 -11.32 10.98
N GLN A 390 15.16 -10.49 9.96
CA GLN A 390 15.82 -9.18 9.82
C GLN A 390 14.83 -8.02 10.02
N ILE A 391 13.70 -8.24 10.70
CA ILE A 391 12.54 -7.33 10.70
C ILE A 391 12.91 -6.01 11.39
N ILE A 392 12.87 -4.91 10.62
CA ILE A 392 13.09 -3.53 11.09
C ILE A 392 11.75 -2.83 11.31
N TYR A 393 10.79 -3.08 10.42
CA TYR A 393 9.50 -2.38 10.34
C TYR A 393 8.30 -3.34 10.38
N ILE A 394 7.20 -2.86 10.95
CA ILE A 394 5.89 -3.52 10.99
C ILE A 394 4.86 -2.42 10.67
N SER A 395 3.79 -2.72 9.94
CA SER A 395 2.80 -1.71 9.55
C SER A 395 1.67 -1.46 10.57
N ASP A 396 1.03 -0.29 10.46
CA ASP A 396 -0.17 0.06 11.21
C ASP A 396 -1.30 -0.94 10.91
N GLY A 397 -1.55 -1.86 11.86
CA GLY A 397 -2.51 -2.95 11.70
C GLY A 397 -1.99 -4.15 10.89
N ALA A 398 -0.68 -4.41 10.86
CA ALA A 398 -0.07 -5.62 10.26
C ALA A 398 -0.72 -6.95 10.69
N PHE A 399 -1.28 -6.99 11.91
CA PHE A 399 -1.95 -8.16 12.48
C PHE A 399 -3.47 -8.02 12.53
N SER A 400 -4.06 -7.11 11.73
CA SER A 400 -5.52 -6.92 11.68
C SER A 400 -6.26 -8.11 11.08
N SER A 401 -5.63 -8.84 10.16
CA SER A 401 -6.14 -10.09 9.57
C SER A 401 -5.96 -11.34 10.45
N THR A 402 -5.33 -11.22 11.62
CA THR A 402 -5.03 -12.33 12.53
C THR A 402 -5.57 -12.08 13.96
N PRO A 403 -6.88 -11.90 14.15
CA PRO A 403 -7.48 -11.54 15.45
C PRO A 403 -7.46 -12.67 16.49
N SER A 404 -7.33 -13.92 16.06
CA SER A 404 -7.27 -15.12 16.92
C SER A 404 -5.87 -15.38 17.52
N LEU A 405 -4.90 -14.50 17.25
CA LEU A 405 -3.50 -14.73 17.58
C LEU A 405 -3.25 -14.66 19.09
N GLN A 406 -2.81 -15.79 19.64
CA GLN A 406 -2.52 -16.03 21.07
C GLN A 406 -1.03 -15.90 21.40
N ILE A 407 -0.15 -16.27 20.47
CA ILE A 407 1.31 -16.27 20.65
C ILE A 407 1.97 -15.59 19.44
N LEU A 408 2.76 -14.54 19.71
CA LEU A 408 3.56 -13.83 18.73
C LEU A 408 5.02 -13.75 19.20
N GLU A 409 5.92 -14.40 18.47
CA GLU A 409 7.36 -14.45 18.80
C GLU A 409 8.15 -13.69 17.72
N LEU A 410 8.70 -12.52 18.08
CA LEU A 410 9.47 -11.61 17.22
C LEU A 410 10.91 -11.44 17.73
N ASN A 411 11.42 -12.41 18.48
CA ASN A 411 12.71 -12.30 19.16
C ASN A 411 13.89 -12.32 18.16
N PHE A 412 15.05 -11.75 18.52
CA PHE A 412 16.25 -11.70 17.68
C PHE A 412 16.05 -11.04 16.29
N ASN A 413 15.24 -9.98 16.22
CA ASN A 413 15.03 -9.16 15.03
C ASN A 413 15.76 -7.79 15.13
N LYS A 414 15.40 -6.83 14.28
CA LYS A 414 15.96 -5.46 14.24
C LYS A 414 14.95 -4.38 14.66
N ILE A 415 13.85 -4.78 15.32
CA ILE A 415 12.74 -3.90 15.68
C ILE A 415 13.23 -2.80 16.64
N SER A 416 12.89 -1.55 16.37
CA SER A 416 13.23 -0.38 17.19
C SER A 416 12.11 0.65 17.15
N TYR A 417 12.13 1.52 16.12
CA TYR A 417 11.17 2.60 15.85
C TYR A 417 9.71 2.26 16.17
N MET A 418 9.26 1.08 15.75
CA MET A 418 7.92 0.52 16.00
C MET A 418 7.45 0.60 17.46
N VAL A 419 8.37 0.43 18.42
CA VAL A 419 8.09 0.43 19.86
C VAL A 419 8.37 1.79 20.50
N GLU A 420 9.06 2.68 19.79
CA GLU A 420 9.48 4.01 20.25
C GLU A 420 8.48 5.13 19.85
N ASP A 421 7.77 4.98 18.73
CA ASP A 421 6.79 5.95 18.20
C ASP A 421 5.32 5.52 18.47
N ILE A 422 4.37 6.40 18.11
CA ILE A 422 2.93 6.14 18.18
C ILE A 422 2.56 5.19 17.04
N ASN A 423 2.62 3.88 17.31
CA ASN A 423 2.22 2.84 16.37
C ASN A 423 1.05 1.99 16.91
N SER A 424 0.24 1.44 16.00
CA SER A 424 -0.93 0.61 16.31
C SER A 424 -0.85 -0.83 15.75
N ALA A 425 0.34 -1.33 15.39
CA ALA A 425 0.56 -2.68 14.84
C ALA A 425 -0.12 -3.80 15.65
N PHE A 426 -0.07 -3.72 16.99
CA PHE A 426 -0.62 -4.73 17.90
C PHE A 426 -2.09 -4.46 18.32
N SER A 427 -2.72 -3.39 17.83
CA SER A 427 -4.05 -2.93 18.33
C SER A 427 -5.20 -3.92 18.14
N SER A 428 -5.10 -4.85 17.19
CA SER A 428 -6.08 -5.93 16.94
C SER A 428 -5.88 -7.18 17.80
N LEU A 429 -4.76 -7.30 18.52
CA LEU A 429 -4.29 -8.54 19.15
C LEU A 429 -4.91 -8.81 20.54
N GLY A 430 -6.22 -8.66 20.65
CA GLY A 430 -6.96 -8.80 21.91
C GLY A 430 -6.91 -10.19 22.56
N GLN A 431 -6.58 -11.25 21.81
CA GLN A 431 -6.44 -12.62 22.31
C GLN A 431 -5.00 -13.01 22.68
N LEU A 432 -4.03 -12.11 22.44
CA LEU A 432 -2.61 -12.42 22.61
C LEU A 432 -2.26 -12.57 24.10
N TRP A 433 -1.81 -13.76 24.51
CA TRP A 433 -1.34 -14.00 25.88
C TRP A 433 0.18 -14.01 26.01
N LYS A 434 0.93 -14.19 24.91
CA LYS A 434 2.39 -14.10 24.88
C LYS A 434 2.91 -13.22 23.74
N LEU A 435 3.79 -12.27 24.09
CA LEU A 435 4.54 -11.43 23.15
C LEU A 435 6.05 -11.49 23.43
N GLY A 436 6.81 -12.08 22.49
CA GLY A 436 8.27 -12.10 22.52
C GLY A 436 8.86 -10.98 21.65
N LEU A 437 9.59 -10.04 22.26
CA LEU A 437 10.32 -8.94 21.60
C LEU A 437 11.81 -8.92 21.99
N ALA A 438 12.34 -10.03 22.53
CA ALA A 438 13.69 -10.10 23.06
C ALA A 438 14.78 -9.91 21.98
N HIS A 439 15.97 -9.46 22.39
CA HIS A 439 17.16 -9.29 21.54
C HIS A 439 16.96 -8.45 20.26
N ASN A 440 16.07 -7.46 20.31
CA ASN A 440 15.79 -6.51 19.23
C ASN A 440 16.73 -5.27 19.32
N LYS A 441 16.26 -4.10 18.90
CA LYS A 441 16.99 -2.81 18.89
C LYS A 441 16.21 -1.69 19.58
N ILE A 442 15.22 -2.05 20.41
CA ILE A 442 14.33 -1.11 21.11
C ILE A 442 15.14 -0.30 22.12
N LYS A 443 15.22 1.04 21.94
CA LYS A 443 15.82 1.95 22.91
C LYS A 443 14.78 2.58 23.85
N SER A 444 13.53 2.68 23.44
CA SER A 444 12.47 3.20 24.31
C SER A 444 11.11 2.57 24.06
N VAL A 445 10.19 2.76 25.01
CA VAL A 445 8.83 2.21 24.94
C VAL A 445 7.82 3.35 24.99
N ASN A 446 7.06 3.51 23.91
CA ASN A 446 5.96 4.45 23.77
C ASN A 446 4.77 4.00 24.62
N LYS A 447 3.99 4.94 25.19
CA LYS A 447 2.83 4.58 26.01
C LYS A 447 1.68 3.92 25.22
N ASN A 448 1.64 4.13 23.90
CA ASN A 448 0.55 3.66 23.04
C ASN A 448 0.84 2.32 22.32
N VAL A 449 2.09 1.86 22.25
CA VAL A 449 2.47 0.68 21.42
C VAL A 449 1.73 -0.59 21.83
N PHE A 450 1.51 -0.78 23.13
CA PHE A 450 0.85 -1.96 23.68
C PHE A 450 -0.67 -1.79 23.85
N THR A 451 -1.28 -0.82 23.16
CA THR A 451 -2.76 -0.72 23.09
C THR A 451 -3.35 -1.97 22.42
N GLY A 452 -4.53 -2.40 22.88
CA GLY A 452 -5.17 -3.67 22.46
C GLY A 452 -4.71 -4.92 23.21
N LEU A 453 -3.51 -4.93 23.80
CA LEU A 453 -2.88 -6.13 24.41
C LEU A 453 -3.36 -6.46 25.84
N SER A 454 -4.67 -6.44 26.09
CA SER A 454 -5.25 -6.67 27.42
C SER A 454 -5.06 -8.08 27.98
N SER A 455 -4.98 -9.08 27.09
CA SER A 455 -4.80 -10.50 27.45
C SER A 455 -3.35 -10.91 27.68
N VAL A 456 -2.35 -10.04 27.45
CA VAL A 456 -0.93 -10.43 27.53
C VAL A 456 -0.55 -10.78 28.96
N THR A 457 -0.09 -12.02 29.16
CA THR A 457 0.37 -12.57 30.44
C THR A 457 1.90 -12.66 30.52
N GLU A 458 2.58 -12.92 29.38
CA GLU A 458 4.04 -12.97 29.27
C GLU A 458 4.52 -11.99 28.19
N LEU A 459 5.29 -10.97 28.61
CA LEU A 459 6.00 -10.02 27.75
C LEU A 459 7.50 -10.18 27.94
N ASP A 460 8.24 -10.39 26.84
CA ASP A 460 9.69 -10.48 26.85
C ASP A 460 10.34 -9.31 26.10
N LEU A 461 10.98 -8.40 26.85
CA LEU A 461 11.79 -7.29 26.35
C LEU A 461 13.29 -7.50 26.61
N SER A 462 13.72 -8.68 27.05
CA SER A 462 15.12 -8.94 27.41
C SER A 462 16.08 -8.74 26.23
N GLY A 463 17.35 -8.42 26.50
CA GLY A 463 18.37 -8.19 25.46
C GLY A 463 18.19 -6.91 24.63
N ASN A 464 17.21 -6.06 24.93
CA ASN A 464 17.06 -4.72 24.35
C ASN A 464 17.78 -3.68 25.21
N ASN A 465 18.46 -2.72 24.59
CA ASN A 465 19.15 -1.63 25.30
C ASN A 465 18.18 -0.47 25.62
N VAL A 466 17.12 -0.78 26.36
CA VAL A 466 16.07 0.20 26.70
C VAL A 466 16.62 1.23 27.68
N THR A 467 16.49 2.51 27.33
CA THR A 467 16.88 3.67 28.14
C THR A 467 15.70 4.39 28.78
N SER A 468 14.50 4.30 28.21
CA SER A 468 13.33 5.04 28.69
C SER A 468 12.01 4.32 28.38
N ILE A 469 11.09 4.32 29.34
CA ILE A 469 9.73 3.78 29.20
C ILE A 469 8.77 4.89 29.60
N GLN A 470 7.87 5.28 28.70
CA GLN A 470 6.89 6.34 28.98
C GLN A 470 5.92 5.92 30.10
N GLU A 471 5.47 6.91 30.88
CA GLU A 471 4.48 6.70 31.93
C GLU A 471 3.24 5.97 31.40
N ASN A 472 2.78 4.98 32.18
CA ASN A 472 1.63 4.12 31.87
C ASN A 472 1.77 3.25 30.60
N ALA A 473 2.98 3.00 30.07
CA ALA A 473 3.15 2.17 28.86
C ALA A 473 2.70 0.71 28.99
N PHE A 474 2.52 0.19 30.21
CA PHE A 474 1.98 -1.15 30.47
C PHE A 474 0.51 -1.14 30.93
N ILE A 475 -0.17 0.02 30.97
CA ILE A 475 -1.50 0.16 31.58
C ILE A 475 -2.60 -0.64 30.87
N SER A 476 -2.42 -0.91 29.57
CA SER A 476 -3.31 -1.76 28.79
C SER A 476 -3.18 -3.25 29.13
N MET A 477 -2.01 -3.69 29.60
CA MET A 477 -1.65 -5.09 29.82
C MET A 477 -2.14 -5.60 31.18
N THR A 478 -3.44 -5.47 31.43
CA THR A 478 -4.10 -5.79 32.71
C THR A 478 -3.95 -7.25 33.17
N SER A 479 -3.57 -8.16 32.26
CA SER A 479 -3.34 -9.59 32.55
C SER A 479 -1.87 -9.97 32.80
N LEU A 480 -0.95 -9.00 32.83
CA LEU A 480 0.50 -9.27 32.83
C LEU A 480 0.95 -9.94 34.14
N THR A 481 1.48 -11.17 34.04
CA THR A 481 1.99 -11.95 35.19
C THR A 481 3.49 -12.26 35.08
N ARG A 482 4.08 -12.10 33.90
CA ARG A 482 5.53 -12.19 33.69
C ARG A 482 6.02 -11.10 32.73
N LEU A 483 6.72 -10.12 33.28
CA LEU A 483 7.65 -9.29 32.51
C LEU A 483 9.07 -9.90 32.59
N ARG A 484 9.70 -10.08 31.43
CA ARG A 484 11.17 -10.25 31.34
C ARG A 484 11.79 -9.01 30.74
N MET A 485 12.75 -8.41 31.44
CA MET A 485 13.46 -7.23 30.97
C MET A 485 14.80 -7.12 31.68
N ASN A 486 15.89 -6.96 30.94
CA ASN A 486 17.22 -6.71 31.51
C ASN A 486 17.94 -5.57 30.78
N THR A 487 18.21 -4.48 31.51
CA THR A 487 18.93 -3.30 30.98
C THR A 487 19.69 -2.59 32.08
N LYS A 488 20.83 -1.98 31.71
CA LYS A 488 21.67 -1.15 32.57
C LYS A 488 21.81 0.28 32.03
N ALA A 489 20.93 0.66 31.09
CA ALA A 489 20.99 1.91 30.34
C ALA A 489 19.84 2.89 30.66
N LEU A 490 19.05 2.61 31.69
CA LEU A 490 17.86 3.40 32.02
C LEU A 490 18.22 4.82 32.48
N VAL A 491 17.50 5.80 31.95
CA VAL A 491 17.47 7.19 32.40
C VAL A 491 16.47 7.27 33.56
N CYS A 492 17.00 7.23 34.79
CA CYS A 492 16.23 7.27 36.02
C CYS A 492 15.90 8.72 36.43
N ASP A 493 15.28 9.46 35.51
CA ASP A 493 14.70 10.78 35.76
C ASP A 493 13.29 10.67 36.41
N CYS A 494 12.67 11.80 36.73
CA CYS A 494 11.32 11.84 37.31
C CYS A 494 10.25 11.12 36.45
N GLY A 495 10.45 11.02 35.12
CA GLY A 495 9.58 10.30 34.20
C GLY A 495 9.67 8.77 34.31
N LEU A 496 10.65 8.23 35.03
CA LEU A 496 10.78 6.79 35.32
C LEU A 496 10.35 6.40 36.74
N GLN A 497 9.95 7.37 37.59
CA GLN A 497 9.55 7.12 38.99
C GLN A 497 8.42 6.07 39.10
N TRP A 498 7.41 6.16 38.21
CA TRP A 498 6.26 5.25 38.18
C TRP A 498 6.69 3.78 38.02
N LEU A 499 7.71 3.51 37.18
CA LEU A 499 8.17 2.15 36.88
C LEU A 499 8.82 1.51 38.10
N SER A 500 9.56 2.30 38.89
CA SER A 500 10.13 1.86 40.18
C SER A 500 9.04 1.45 41.17
N MET A 501 7.93 2.18 41.23
CA MET A 501 6.78 1.84 42.07
C MET A 501 6.04 0.59 41.56
N TRP A 502 5.66 0.60 40.29
CA TRP A 502 4.92 -0.49 39.64
C TRP A 502 5.65 -1.85 39.71
N LEU A 503 6.98 -1.88 39.51
CA LEU A 503 7.76 -3.12 39.64
C LEU A 503 7.81 -3.68 41.06
N ARG A 504 7.76 -2.84 42.11
CA ARG A 504 7.65 -3.32 43.51
C ARG A 504 6.30 -3.98 43.77
N GLU A 505 5.22 -3.39 43.27
CA GLU A 505 3.86 -3.89 43.44
C GLU A 505 3.64 -5.24 42.76
N HIS A 506 4.26 -5.47 41.58
CA HIS A 506 4.06 -6.69 40.79
C HIS A 506 5.13 -7.77 41.00
N SER A 507 6.32 -7.42 41.53
CA SER A 507 7.35 -8.36 42.01
C SER A 507 7.81 -9.44 40.99
N TYR A 508 7.98 -9.06 39.71
CA TYR A 508 8.44 -9.98 38.65
C TYR A 508 9.88 -10.47 38.89
N SER A 509 10.06 -11.79 39.07
CA SER A 509 11.39 -12.42 39.29
C SER A 509 12.35 -12.32 38.12
N ASP A 510 11.83 -12.17 36.90
CA ASP A 510 12.59 -12.28 35.65
C ASP A 510 13.01 -10.89 35.10
N THR A 511 12.93 -9.84 35.94
CA THR A 511 13.21 -8.45 35.56
C THR A 511 14.41 -7.87 36.34
N GLU A 512 15.50 -7.61 35.61
CA GLU A 512 16.77 -7.08 36.13
C GLU A 512 17.09 -5.70 35.53
N VAL A 513 16.51 -4.65 36.12
CA VAL A 513 16.61 -3.27 35.63
C VAL A 513 17.47 -2.38 36.53
N TYR A 514 18.46 -1.71 35.92
CA TYR A 514 19.41 -0.84 36.59
C TYR A 514 19.53 0.51 35.87
N CYS A 515 19.77 1.58 36.63
CA CYS A 515 20.00 2.91 36.09
C CYS A 515 21.35 3.00 35.39
N GLY A 516 21.36 3.58 34.18
CA GLY A 516 22.58 3.99 33.47
C GLY A 516 22.87 5.49 33.60
N PHE A 517 21.82 6.28 33.85
CA PHE A 517 21.86 7.72 34.11
C PHE A 517 20.80 8.06 35.18
N PRO A 518 20.95 9.11 36.00
CA PRO A 518 22.13 9.97 36.16
C PRO A 518 23.32 9.23 36.78
N HIS A 519 24.52 9.80 36.66
CA HIS A 519 25.79 9.15 37.07
C HIS A 519 25.79 8.76 38.57
N TRP A 520 25.11 9.53 39.43
CA TRP A 520 25.02 9.20 40.87
C TRP A 520 24.07 8.04 41.20
N LEU A 521 23.27 7.55 40.24
CA LEU A 521 22.46 6.34 40.36
C LEU A 521 23.00 5.17 39.52
N GLN A 522 24.11 5.35 38.80
CA GLN A 522 24.58 4.38 37.82
C GLN A 522 24.88 3.01 38.47
N GLY A 523 24.28 1.95 37.93
CA GLY A 523 24.38 0.59 38.44
C GLY A 523 23.44 0.24 39.61
N MET A 524 22.69 1.21 40.16
CA MET A 524 21.67 0.93 41.18
C MET A 524 20.44 0.23 40.56
N SER A 525 19.84 -0.72 41.29
CA SER A 525 18.61 -1.39 40.85
C SER A 525 17.41 -0.47 41.01
N LEU A 526 16.59 -0.34 39.95
CA LEU A 526 15.43 0.56 39.92
C LEU A 526 14.41 0.26 41.04
N ILE A 527 14.30 -1.01 41.45
CA ILE A 527 13.36 -1.49 42.47
C ILE A 527 13.78 -1.02 43.89
N GLN A 528 15.07 -0.70 44.09
CA GLN A 528 15.62 -0.24 45.37
C GLN A 528 15.53 1.29 45.57
N LEU A 529 15.21 2.06 44.53
CA LEU A 529 15.18 3.53 44.59
C LEU A 529 13.85 4.07 45.12
N HIS A 530 13.91 5.09 45.98
CA HIS A 530 12.72 5.80 46.47
C HIS A 530 12.35 6.97 45.54
N HIS A 531 11.12 7.48 45.66
CA HIS A 531 10.62 8.59 44.82
C HIS A 531 11.57 9.80 44.78
N LYS A 532 12.23 10.13 45.91
CA LYS A 532 13.17 11.27 46.02
C LYS A 532 14.47 11.11 45.23
N ASN A 533 14.77 9.92 44.71
CA ASN A 533 15.95 9.69 43.87
C ASN A 533 15.73 10.15 42.41
N PHE A 534 14.46 10.27 41.97
CA PHE A 534 14.11 10.58 40.60
C PHE A 534 13.85 12.08 40.44
N THR A 535 14.77 12.81 39.81
CA THR A 535 14.62 14.25 39.52
C THR A 535 14.60 14.51 38.02
N CYS A 536 14.24 15.72 37.60
CA CYS A 536 14.19 16.13 36.18
C CYS A 536 15.01 17.40 35.91
N ASP A 537 16.04 17.63 36.72
CA ASP A 537 16.97 18.77 36.58
C ASP A 537 17.82 18.64 35.31
N GLU A 538 18.06 17.40 34.86
CA GLU A 538 18.63 17.06 33.56
C GLU A 538 17.65 16.20 32.75
N TYR A 539 17.48 16.52 31.47
CA TYR A 539 16.83 15.67 30.47
C TYR A 539 17.85 15.26 29.41
N PRO A 540 18.44 14.04 29.52
CA PRO A 540 19.54 13.62 28.64
C PRO A 540 19.05 13.05 27.31
N LYS A 541 17.77 12.65 27.21
CA LYS A 541 17.13 12.19 25.97
C LYS A 541 16.70 13.40 25.13
N PRO A 542 16.85 13.40 23.79
CA PRO A 542 16.48 14.54 22.96
C PRO A 542 15.00 14.91 23.09
N ARG A 543 14.70 16.21 23.23
CA ARG A 543 13.34 16.75 23.18
C ARG A 543 13.17 17.61 21.93
N ILE A 544 12.22 17.28 21.07
CA ILE A 544 11.89 18.08 19.90
C ILE A 544 11.16 19.35 20.35
N THR A 545 11.53 20.49 19.76
CA THR A 545 11.04 21.84 20.08
C THR A 545 10.50 22.57 18.85
N GLU A 546 10.84 22.13 17.64
CA GLU A 546 10.15 22.53 16.42
C GLU A 546 9.83 21.30 15.57
N GLU A 547 8.54 21.15 15.28
CA GLU A 547 7.96 20.06 14.49
C GLU A 547 7.96 20.39 12.99
N PRO A 548 8.19 19.40 12.10
CA PRO A 548 8.09 19.60 10.66
C PRO A 548 6.64 19.89 10.25
N LYS A 549 6.45 20.90 9.40
CA LYS A 549 5.12 21.39 9.00
C LYS A 549 4.68 20.72 7.69
N SER A 550 3.41 20.31 7.64
CA SER A 550 2.80 19.82 6.39
C SER A 550 2.61 20.98 5.41
N GLN A 551 2.93 20.78 4.13
CA GLN A 551 2.92 21.86 3.13
C GLN A 551 2.68 21.33 1.70
N MET A 552 2.56 22.27 0.76
CA MET A 552 2.46 21.98 -0.68
C MET A 552 3.76 22.37 -1.37
N GLY A 553 4.31 21.47 -2.17
CA GLY A 553 5.45 21.72 -3.06
C GLY A 553 4.99 21.80 -4.50
N VAL A 554 5.45 22.80 -5.26
CA VAL A 554 5.18 22.87 -6.70
C VAL A 554 6.25 22.07 -7.45
N LYS A 555 5.83 21.20 -8.38
CA LYS A 555 6.74 20.40 -9.21
C LYS A 555 7.77 21.29 -9.90
N GLY A 556 9.06 20.98 -9.72
CA GLY A 556 10.18 21.79 -10.23
C GLY A 556 10.82 22.73 -9.21
N ASN A 557 10.12 23.10 -8.13
CA ASN A 557 10.64 24.01 -7.11
C ASN A 557 11.42 23.27 -6.01
N ASN A 558 12.10 24.04 -5.15
CA ASN A 558 12.74 23.52 -3.94
C ASN A 558 11.80 23.64 -2.73
N VAL A 559 11.86 22.67 -1.82
CA VAL A 559 11.05 22.58 -0.60
C VAL A 559 11.95 22.27 0.59
N THR A 560 11.74 22.92 1.73
CA THR A 560 12.49 22.65 2.97
C THR A 560 11.60 22.18 4.10
N LEU A 561 12.06 21.21 4.89
CA LEU A 561 11.42 20.76 6.12
C LEU A 561 12.38 20.96 7.30
N VAL A 562 11.90 21.56 8.39
CA VAL A 562 12.71 21.95 9.56
C VAL A 562 12.34 21.06 10.75
N CYS A 563 13.34 20.70 11.56
CA CYS A 563 13.19 19.98 12.82
C CYS A 563 14.22 20.50 13.82
N ARG A 564 13.78 21.00 14.99
CA ARG A 564 14.68 21.51 16.06
C ARG A 564 14.51 20.67 17.33
N ALA A 565 15.61 20.37 18.02
CA ALA A 565 15.63 19.57 19.24
C ALA A 565 16.69 20.03 20.24
N THR A 566 16.55 19.59 21.50
CA THR A 566 17.37 20.00 22.65
C THR A 566 17.71 18.85 23.61
N SER A 567 18.80 19.00 24.37
CA SER A 567 19.25 18.07 25.44
C SER A 567 20.07 18.84 26.49
N THR A 568 19.86 18.63 27.79
CA THR A 568 20.76 19.21 28.82
C THR A 568 22.08 18.47 28.93
N ALA A 569 22.07 17.15 28.70
CA ALA A 569 23.30 16.38 28.71
C ALA A 569 24.17 16.75 27.51
N SER A 570 25.48 16.84 27.73
CA SER A 570 26.51 17.02 26.71
C SER A 570 26.66 15.75 25.86
N ALA A 571 25.69 15.53 24.98
CA ALA A 571 25.57 14.37 24.11
C ALA A 571 25.15 14.82 22.70
N PRO A 572 25.95 14.54 21.65
CA PRO A 572 25.65 14.97 20.29
C PRO A 572 24.26 14.53 19.80
N LEU A 573 23.55 15.46 19.16
CA LEU A 573 22.23 15.22 18.58
C LEU A 573 22.38 14.78 17.11
N HIS A 574 22.10 13.51 16.83
CA HIS A 574 22.11 12.94 15.49
C HIS A 574 20.71 12.96 14.89
N PHE A 575 20.56 13.63 13.75
CA PHE A 575 19.30 13.73 13.00
C PHE A 575 19.27 12.71 11.86
N THR A 576 18.10 12.16 11.60
CA THR A 576 17.80 11.30 10.46
C THR A 576 16.38 11.59 10.01
N TRP A 577 16.13 11.63 8.70
CA TRP A 577 14.79 11.84 8.17
C TRP A 577 14.24 10.55 7.56
N LYS A 578 12.91 10.40 7.61
CA LYS A 578 12.18 9.33 6.95
C LYS A 578 11.24 9.91 5.90
N HIS A 579 11.05 9.18 4.80
CA HIS A 579 9.99 9.38 3.82
C HIS A 579 9.15 8.10 3.74
N GLY A 580 7.84 8.22 3.97
CA GLY A 580 6.99 7.09 4.28
C GLY A 580 7.47 6.39 5.56
N ASN A 581 8.05 5.20 5.40
CA ASN A 581 8.65 4.39 6.46
C ASN A 581 10.17 4.20 6.30
N VAL A 582 10.75 4.69 5.19
CA VAL A 582 12.15 4.45 4.79
C VAL A 582 13.04 5.56 5.31
N GLU A 583 14.21 5.22 5.85
CA GLU A 583 15.23 6.17 6.31
C GLU A 583 16.04 6.74 5.13
N MET A 584 16.18 8.06 5.10
CA MET A 584 16.82 8.81 4.00
C MET A 584 18.31 8.95 4.26
N ASN A 585 19.11 8.00 3.78
CA ASN A 585 20.56 7.98 3.97
C ASN A 585 21.26 9.16 3.29
N ASP A 586 20.95 9.40 2.00
CA ASP A 586 21.56 10.44 1.17
C ASP A 586 20.81 11.77 1.22
N ALA A 587 20.22 12.10 2.38
CA ALA A 587 19.45 13.32 2.57
C ALA A 587 20.34 14.57 2.52
N SER A 588 19.93 15.60 1.76
CA SER A 588 20.56 16.91 1.80
C SER A 588 20.14 17.63 3.09
N LEU A 589 20.98 17.51 4.13
CA LEU A 589 20.73 18.05 5.46
C LEU A 589 21.68 19.21 5.78
N GLN A 590 21.14 20.39 6.08
CA GLN A 590 21.85 21.38 6.87
C GLN A 590 21.60 21.08 8.35
N ILE A 591 22.65 20.93 9.16
CA ILE A 591 22.55 20.75 10.62
C ILE A 591 23.31 21.88 11.30
N ASN A 592 22.58 22.76 11.98
CA ASN A 592 23.15 23.82 12.82
C ASN A 592 23.06 23.36 14.30
N THR A 593 24.11 23.54 15.08
CA THR A 593 24.14 23.20 16.52
C THR A 593 24.75 24.34 17.32
N SER A 594 24.09 24.71 18.41
CA SER A 594 24.53 25.67 19.43
C SER A 594 24.52 25.02 20.82
N VAL A 595 25.22 25.64 21.77
CA VAL A 595 25.08 25.33 23.20
C VAL A 595 24.68 26.61 23.91
N GLU A 596 23.48 26.61 24.49
CA GLU A 596 22.83 27.78 25.07
C GLU A 596 22.52 27.47 26.55
N ASN A 597 23.17 28.19 27.48
CA ASN A 597 23.02 27.99 28.93
C ASN A 597 23.24 26.53 29.40
N GLY A 598 24.14 25.79 28.75
CA GLY A 598 24.42 24.38 29.03
C GLY A 598 23.49 23.39 28.31
N VAL A 599 22.41 23.86 27.69
CA VAL A 599 21.55 23.03 26.83
C VAL A 599 22.16 22.93 25.44
N THR A 600 22.38 21.72 24.94
CA THR A 600 22.68 21.48 23.52
C THR A 600 21.41 21.69 22.72
N VAL A 601 21.45 22.57 21.72
CA VAL A 601 20.33 22.91 20.84
C VAL A 601 20.75 22.68 19.40
N ALA A 602 19.95 21.97 18.61
CA ALA A 602 20.28 21.70 17.21
C ALA A 602 19.04 21.75 16.31
N SER A 603 19.23 22.17 15.06
CA SER A 603 18.22 22.19 14.01
C SER A 603 18.71 21.49 12.76
N SER A 604 17.94 20.53 12.26
CA SER A 604 18.10 19.94 10.93
C SER A 604 17.10 20.55 9.95
N ILE A 605 17.60 20.97 8.79
CA ILE A 605 16.80 21.38 7.63
C ILE A 605 17.04 20.34 6.54
N LEU A 606 15.98 19.64 6.14
CA LEU A 606 15.96 18.75 4.97
C LEU A 606 15.65 19.58 3.73
N HIS A 607 16.55 19.58 2.75
CA HIS A 607 16.38 20.25 1.46
C HIS A 607 15.97 19.24 0.38
N LEU A 608 14.76 19.43 -0.17
CA LEU A 608 14.27 18.69 -1.33
C LEU A 608 14.38 19.63 -2.54
N VAL A 609 15.24 19.30 -3.51
CA VAL A 609 15.55 20.13 -4.68
C VAL A 609 14.81 19.59 -5.90
N ASN A 610 14.24 20.49 -6.72
CA ASN A 610 13.54 20.13 -7.98
C ASN A 610 12.46 19.04 -7.78
N VAL A 611 11.48 19.30 -6.90
CA VAL A 611 10.58 18.24 -6.42
C VAL A 611 9.71 17.63 -7.51
N THR A 612 9.52 16.31 -7.43
CA THR A 612 8.67 15.49 -8.32
C THR A 612 7.56 14.81 -7.52
N HIS A 613 6.64 14.11 -8.18
CA HIS A 613 5.59 13.34 -7.50
C HIS A 613 6.14 12.24 -6.57
N GLU A 614 7.36 11.75 -6.81
CA GLU A 614 8.03 10.77 -5.96
C GLU A 614 8.39 11.34 -4.58
N ASN A 615 8.49 12.67 -4.47
CA ASN A 615 8.68 13.37 -3.18
C ASN A 615 7.36 13.66 -2.45
N ALA A 616 6.20 13.33 -3.03
CA ALA A 616 4.94 13.39 -2.28
C ALA A 616 4.94 12.30 -1.18
N GLY A 617 4.38 12.60 -0.01
CA GLY A 617 4.29 11.60 1.06
C GLY A 617 4.25 12.18 2.47
N LYS A 618 4.56 11.32 3.45
CA LYS A 618 4.76 11.70 4.85
C LYS A 618 6.25 11.73 5.15
N TYR A 619 6.74 12.80 5.75
CA TYR A 619 8.10 12.96 6.24
C TYR A 619 8.12 12.97 7.77
N GLN A 620 9.16 12.39 8.36
CA GLN A 620 9.35 12.37 9.82
C GLN A 620 10.81 12.61 10.15
N CYS A 621 11.07 13.53 11.08
CA CYS A 621 12.37 13.72 11.73
C CYS A 621 12.52 12.74 12.91
N MET A 622 13.67 12.07 12.96
CA MET A 622 14.15 11.23 14.05
C MET A 622 15.40 11.89 14.64
N VAL A 623 15.42 12.13 15.96
CA VAL A 623 16.57 12.72 16.67
C VAL A 623 17.05 11.74 17.74
N SER A 624 18.33 11.37 17.70
CA SER A 624 18.92 10.41 18.64
C SER A 624 20.22 10.90 19.26
N ASN A 625 20.51 10.39 20.46
CA ASN A 625 21.82 10.47 21.09
C ASN A 625 22.10 9.18 21.88
N THR A 626 23.11 9.18 22.74
CA THR A 626 23.49 8.05 23.61
C THR A 626 22.41 7.61 24.59
N TYR A 627 21.45 8.47 24.92
CA TYR A 627 20.40 8.25 25.92
C TYR A 627 19.03 7.92 25.32
N GLY A 628 18.88 7.91 23.99
CA GLY A 628 17.68 7.41 23.32
C GLY A 628 17.35 8.09 22.00
N THR A 629 16.17 7.79 21.48
CA THR A 629 15.61 8.39 20.26
C THR A 629 14.27 9.07 20.55
N THR A 630 14.00 10.19 19.88
CA THR A 630 12.72 10.90 19.89
C THR A 630 12.28 11.18 18.46
N TYR A 631 10.98 11.08 18.21
CA TYR A 631 10.37 11.15 16.89
C TYR A 631 9.41 12.35 16.81
N SER A 632 9.47 13.06 15.69
CA SER A 632 8.50 14.12 15.37
C SER A 632 7.15 13.55 14.90
N THR A 633 6.16 14.42 14.84
CA THR A 633 4.94 14.22 14.05
C THR A 633 5.25 14.04 12.55
N LYS A 634 4.35 13.38 11.83
CA LYS A 634 4.52 13.06 10.40
C LYS A 634 3.97 14.17 9.51
N ALA A 635 4.84 15.03 8.98
CA ALA A 635 4.50 16.12 8.07
C ALA A 635 4.13 15.59 6.68
N LYS A 636 2.98 16.00 6.11
CA LYS A 636 2.60 15.62 4.75
C LYS A 636 3.10 16.66 3.74
N LEU A 637 3.84 16.21 2.73
CA LEU A 637 4.16 16.97 1.52
C LEU A 637 3.22 16.53 0.40
N ASN A 638 2.39 17.45 -0.09
CA ASN A 638 1.60 17.25 -1.32
C ASN A 638 2.32 17.93 -2.49
N ILE A 639 2.41 17.28 -3.65
CA ILE A 639 3.05 17.84 -4.84
C ILE A 639 1.99 18.24 -5.87
N ILE A 640 2.03 19.51 -6.28
CA ILE A 640 1.11 20.13 -7.24
C ILE A 640 1.86 20.58 -8.50
N ILE A 641 1.19 20.63 -9.65
CA ILE A 641 1.76 21.03 -10.94
C ILE A 641 1.05 22.29 -11.43
N TYR A 642 1.79 23.27 -11.95
CA TYR A 642 1.21 24.37 -12.72
C TYR A 642 0.29 23.88 -13.85
N PRO A 643 -0.77 24.62 -14.20
CA PRO A 643 -1.53 24.33 -15.39
C PRO A 643 -0.66 24.49 -16.66
N SER A 644 -0.91 23.68 -17.68
CA SER A 644 -0.38 23.82 -19.04
C SER A 644 -1.46 23.53 -20.07
N PHE A 645 -1.66 24.40 -21.05
CA PHE A 645 -2.68 24.19 -22.09
C PHE A 645 -2.36 22.96 -22.95
N SER A 646 -3.33 22.04 -23.05
CA SER A 646 -3.36 20.97 -24.06
C SER A 646 -4.11 21.40 -25.32
N LYS A 647 -5.01 22.39 -25.20
CA LYS A 647 -5.58 23.17 -26.30
C LYS A 647 -5.71 24.64 -25.93
N ILE A 648 -5.48 25.51 -26.90
CA ILE A 648 -5.81 26.95 -26.82
C ILE A 648 -6.87 27.31 -27.88
N PRO A 649 -7.69 28.35 -27.64
CA PRO A 649 -8.61 28.83 -28.65
C PRO A 649 -7.87 29.62 -29.75
N HIS A 650 -8.54 29.77 -30.89
CA HIS A 650 -8.00 30.43 -32.08
C HIS A 650 -9.04 31.41 -32.64
N ASP A 651 -8.59 32.46 -33.33
CA ASP A 651 -9.45 33.45 -33.98
C ASP A 651 -10.43 32.80 -34.96
N ILE A 652 -11.72 33.14 -34.87
CA ILE A 652 -12.77 32.61 -35.73
C ILE A 652 -13.68 33.70 -36.31
N ARG A 653 -14.04 33.54 -37.58
CA ARG A 653 -14.98 34.40 -38.31
C ARG A 653 -16.16 33.57 -38.77
N ILE A 654 -17.38 34.02 -38.47
CA ILE A 654 -18.60 33.23 -38.67
C ILE A 654 -19.80 34.13 -38.97
N ALA A 655 -20.70 33.70 -39.85
CA ALA A 655 -21.90 34.48 -40.15
C ALA A 655 -22.96 34.37 -39.03
N ALA A 656 -23.73 35.44 -38.82
CA ALA A 656 -24.81 35.54 -37.85
C ALA A 656 -25.82 34.37 -37.96
N GLY A 657 -26.41 33.97 -36.84
CA GLY A 657 -27.34 32.83 -36.74
C GLY A 657 -26.68 31.44 -36.70
N ASN A 658 -25.39 31.31 -37.05
CA ASN A 658 -24.65 30.05 -36.90
C ASN A 658 -24.18 29.80 -35.45
N THR A 659 -23.44 28.71 -35.23
CA THR A 659 -22.86 28.36 -33.91
C THR A 659 -21.35 28.53 -33.90
N ALA A 660 -20.84 29.41 -33.03
CA ALA A 660 -19.40 29.50 -32.74
C ALA A 660 -18.96 28.42 -31.74
N ARG A 661 -17.71 27.95 -31.88
CA ARG A 661 -17.07 26.96 -31.00
C ARG A 661 -15.64 27.41 -30.68
N LEU A 662 -15.32 27.52 -29.40
CA LEU A 662 -13.99 27.85 -28.88
C LEU A 662 -13.55 26.74 -27.92
N GLU A 663 -12.42 26.10 -28.19
CA GLU A 663 -11.88 25.00 -27.36
C GLU A 663 -10.72 25.50 -26.49
N CYS A 664 -10.67 25.12 -25.21
CA CYS A 664 -9.53 25.47 -24.35
C CYS A 664 -9.38 24.51 -23.17
N SER A 665 -8.60 23.44 -23.35
CA SER A 665 -8.32 22.44 -22.32
C SER A 665 -6.93 22.60 -21.72
N ALA A 666 -6.76 22.27 -20.44
CA ALA A 666 -5.47 22.34 -19.76
C ALA A 666 -5.24 21.14 -18.83
N GLU A 667 -3.98 20.72 -18.76
CA GLU A 667 -3.49 19.68 -17.84
C GLU A 667 -2.84 20.32 -16.61
N GLY A 668 -2.82 19.60 -15.49
CA GLY A 668 -2.27 20.07 -14.21
C GLY A 668 -2.74 19.19 -13.06
N GLN A 669 -2.12 19.34 -11.87
CA GLN A 669 -2.52 18.59 -10.67
C GLN A 669 -2.57 19.52 -9.44
N PRO A 670 -3.73 19.72 -8.79
CA PRO A 670 -5.06 19.23 -9.19
C PRO A 670 -5.47 19.71 -10.59
N SER A 671 -6.39 18.99 -11.23
CA SER A 671 -6.93 19.35 -12.56
C SER A 671 -7.38 20.82 -12.57
N PRO A 672 -6.95 21.63 -13.56
CA PRO A 672 -7.29 23.04 -13.59
C PRO A 672 -8.76 23.25 -13.94
N GLN A 673 -9.36 24.26 -13.33
CA GLN A 673 -10.69 24.75 -13.71
C GLN A 673 -10.54 25.73 -14.88
N ILE A 674 -11.36 25.54 -15.91
CA ILE A 674 -11.44 26.42 -17.07
C ILE A 674 -12.52 27.48 -16.84
N ALA A 675 -12.17 28.74 -17.06
CA ALA A 675 -13.08 29.89 -16.95
C ALA A 675 -12.90 30.84 -18.13
N TRP A 676 -14.00 31.36 -18.67
CA TRP A 676 -13.99 32.26 -19.83
C TRP A 676 -14.32 33.70 -19.43
N GLN A 677 -13.70 34.65 -20.11
CA GLN A 677 -14.00 36.08 -20.04
C GLN A 677 -14.15 36.67 -21.45
N LYS A 678 -14.95 37.72 -21.63
CA LYS A 678 -15.12 38.45 -22.89
C LYS A 678 -14.67 39.90 -22.71
N ASP A 679 -13.77 40.36 -23.58
CA ASP A 679 -13.19 41.71 -23.59
C ASP A 679 -12.63 42.14 -22.22
N GLY A 680 -12.06 41.16 -21.48
CA GLY A 680 -11.53 41.33 -20.12
C GLY A 680 -12.58 41.30 -18.99
N GLY A 681 -13.86 41.23 -19.31
CA GLY A 681 -14.99 41.21 -18.37
C GLY A 681 -15.77 39.89 -18.35
N ASN A 682 -16.83 39.88 -17.53
CA ASN A 682 -17.70 38.72 -17.32
C ASN A 682 -19.11 38.92 -17.92
N ASP A 683 -19.35 39.99 -18.68
CA ASP A 683 -20.64 40.17 -19.39
C ASP A 683 -20.61 39.49 -20.76
N PHE A 684 -21.50 38.52 -20.93
CA PHE A 684 -21.67 37.76 -22.16
C PHE A 684 -23.11 37.95 -22.64
N PRO A 685 -23.37 38.72 -23.72
CA PRO A 685 -24.71 38.88 -24.26
C PRO A 685 -25.40 37.54 -24.55
N ALA A 686 -24.67 36.61 -25.18
CA ALA A 686 -25.10 35.22 -25.36
C ALA A 686 -25.48 34.46 -24.07
N ALA A 687 -24.85 34.72 -22.92
CA ALA A 687 -25.21 34.06 -21.67
C ALA A 687 -26.55 34.58 -21.13
N ARG A 688 -26.76 35.90 -21.17
CA ARG A 688 -28.05 36.51 -20.77
C ARG A 688 -29.20 35.98 -21.63
N GLU A 689 -28.94 35.77 -22.92
CA GLU A 689 -29.87 35.22 -23.90
C GLU A 689 -29.94 33.68 -23.90
N ARG A 690 -29.20 32.99 -23.01
CA ARG A 690 -29.11 31.52 -22.90
C ARG A 690 -28.63 30.79 -24.15
N ARG A 691 -27.94 31.50 -25.05
CA ARG A 691 -27.28 30.99 -26.26
C ARG A 691 -25.85 30.47 -26.01
N MET A 692 -25.28 30.82 -24.87
CA MET A 692 -23.95 30.38 -24.45
C MET A 692 -24.03 29.04 -23.70
N HIS A 693 -23.23 28.06 -24.10
CA HIS A 693 -23.18 26.73 -23.50
C HIS A 693 -21.73 26.27 -23.28
N MET A 694 -21.44 25.68 -22.12
CA MET A 694 -20.18 24.99 -21.83
C MET A 694 -20.47 23.51 -21.60
N MET A 695 -19.73 22.61 -22.24
CA MET A 695 -19.88 21.17 -22.01
C MET A 695 -19.01 20.73 -20.80
N PRO A 696 -19.54 19.98 -19.82
CA PRO A 696 -18.81 19.64 -18.58
C PRO A 696 -17.55 18.76 -18.72
N THR A 697 -17.27 18.22 -19.91
CA THR A 697 -16.27 17.16 -20.13
C THR A 697 -15.16 17.52 -21.12
N ASP A 698 -15.34 18.59 -21.91
CA ASP A 698 -14.56 18.82 -23.15
C ASP A 698 -13.82 20.18 -23.14
N ASP A 699 -14.06 21.02 -22.13
CA ASP A 699 -13.58 22.42 -22.03
C ASP A 699 -13.90 23.29 -23.27
N VAL A 700 -15.04 23.04 -23.90
CA VAL A 700 -15.52 23.77 -25.09
C VAL A 700 -16.63 24.75 -24.72
N LEU A 701 -16.42 26.00 -25.14
CA LEU A 701 -17.41 27.06 -25.16
C LEU A 701 -18.12 27.08 -26.53
N PHE A 702 -19.44 26.97 -26.53
CA PHE A 702 -20.30 27.18 -27.68
C PHE A 702 -21.13 28.46 -27.51
N ILE A 703 -21.39 29.15 -28.62
CA ILE A 703 -22.44 30.17 -28.71
C ILE A 703 -23.29 29.82 -29.92
N VAL A 704 -24.55 29.43 -29.70
CA VAL A 704 -25.54 29.22 -30.78
C VAL A 704 -26.17 30.55 -31.20
N ASP A 705 -26.77 30.62 -32.40
CA ASP A 705 -27.46 31.81 -32.92
C ASP A 705 -26.61 33.10 -32.69
N VAL A 706 -25.38 33.10 -33.21
CA VAL A 706 -24.42 34.20 -32.97
C VAL A 706 -24.90 35.54 -33.53
N LYS A 707 -24.73 36.62 -32.76
CA LYS A 707 -25.15 37.99 -33.09
C LYS A 707 -23.95 38.93 -33.05
N THR A 708 -23.99 40.07 -33.75
CA THR A 708 -22.88 41.04 -33.79
C THR A 708 -22.33 41.43 -32.42
N ALA A 709 -23.19 41.58 -31.40
CA ALA A 709 -22.81 41.88 -30.02
C ALA A 709 -21.97 40.78 -29.32
N ASP A 710 -21.97 39.55 -29.82
CA ASP A 710 -21.12 38.47 -29.31
C ASP A 710 -19.66 38.58 -29.81
N SER A 711 -19.38 39.43 -30.81
CA SER A 711 -18.01 39.69 -31.29
C SER A 711 -17.14 40.29 -30.20
N GLY A 712 -15.86 39.90 -30.13
CA GLY A 712 -14.91 40.37 -29.12
C GLY A 712 -13.75 39.41 -28.90
N VAL A 713 -12.89 39.73 -27.94
CA VAL A 713 -11.79 38.87 -27.50
C VAL A 713 -12.25 37.98 -26.36
N TYR A 714 -12.17 36.66 -26.55
CA TYR A 714 -12.50 35.63 -25.57
C TYR A 714 -11.21 35.13 -24.92
N SER A 715 -11.07 35.37 -23.62
CA SER A 715 -9.95 34.93 -22.80
C SER A 715 -10.32 33.67 -22.03
N CYS A 716 -9.64 32.57 -22.33
CA CYS A 716 -9.68 31.36 -21.53
C CYS A 716 -8.63 31.45 -20.41
N THR A 717 -9.08 31.31 -19.16
CA THR A 717 -8.26 31.06 -17.97
C THR A 717 -8.26 29.57 -17.67
N ALA A 718 -7.09 29.00 -17.39
CA ALA A 718 -6.97 27.71 -16.70
C ALA A 718 -6.26 27.91 -15.35
N GLN A 719 -6.86 27.46 -14.24
CA GLN A 719 -6.34 27.73 -12.89
C GLN A 719 -6.47 26.52 -11.95
N ASN A 720 -5.43 26.27 -11.14
CA ASN A 720 -5.46 25.35 -10.01
C ASN A 720 -4.71 25.96 -8.80
N LEU A 721 -4.42 25.14 -7.78
CA LEU A 721 -3.71 25.58 -6.56
C LEU A 721 -2.23 25.93 -6.77
N ALA A 722 -1.62 25.55 -7.89
CA ALA A 722 -0.23 25.91 -8.22
C ALA A 722 -0.14 27.25 -8.97
N GLY A 723 -1.14 27.59 -9.78
CA GLY A 723 -1.19 28.88 -10.48
C GLY A 723 -2.28 28.98 -11.54
N LYS A 724 -2.17 30.01 -12.39
CA LYS A 724 -3.11 30.35 -13.46
C LYS A 724 -2.35 30.67 -14.75
N ILE A 725 -2.89 30.23 -15.88
CA ILE A 725 -2.47 30.59 -17.25
C ILE A 725 -3.67 31.14 -18.04
N ILE A 726 -3.40 31.91 -19.11
CA ILE A 726 -4.42 32.55 -19.93
C ILE A 726 -4.07 32.42 -21.42
N ALA A 727 -5.07 32.16 -22.27
CA ALA A 727 -4.98 32.22 -23.74
C ALA A 727 -6.17 32.98 -24.32
N ASN A 728 -5.97 33.70 -25.43
CA ASN A 728 -6.96 34.62 -26.01
C ASN A 728 -7.29 34.24 -27.46
N ALA A 729 -8.54 34.47 -27.88
CA ALA A 729 -8.98 34.33 -29.27
C ALA A 729 -10.07 35.35 -29.64
N THR A 730 -10.12 35.77 -30.90
CA THR A 730 -11.04 36.79 -31.39
C THR A 730 -12.22 36.16 -32.13
N LEU A 731 -13.45 36.41 -31.66
CA LEU A 731 -14.69 36.07 -32.38
C LEU A 731 -15.14 37.27 -33.22
N THR A 732 -15.27 37.09 -34.52
CA THR A 732 -15.83 38.10 -35.44
C THR A 732 -17.12 37.57 -36.07
N ILE A 733 -18.25 38.24 -35.83
CA ILE A 733 -19.53 37.89 -36.45
C ILE A 733 -19.73 38.69 -37.74
N LEU A 734 -20.20 38.02 -38.80
CA LEU A 734 -20.44 38.59 -40.11
C LEU A 734 -21.96 38.63 -40.40
N GLU A 735 -22.46 39.71 -40.99
CA GLU A 735 -23.88 39.94 -41.29
C GLU A 735 -24.07 40.29 -42.76
N THR A 736 -25.12 39.75 -43.39
CA THR A 736 -25.54 40.12 -44.75
C THR A 736 -25.96 41.60 -44.82
N PRO A 737 -25.97 42.21 -46.01
CA PRO A 737 -26.51 43.56 -46.19
C PRO A 737 -27.98 43.61 -45.76
N SER A 738 -28.37 44.71 -45.11
CA SER A 738 -29.76 44.95 -44.71
C SER A 738 -30.07 46.43 -44.63
N PHE A 739 -31.31 46.79 -44.94
CA PHE A 739 -31.82 48.15 -44.83
C PHE A 739 -32.06 48.52 -43.36
N VAL A 740 -31.42 49.57 -42.86
CA VAL A 740 -31.63 50.13 -41.52
C VAL A 740 -33.07 50.63 -41.36
N LYS A 741 -33.63 51.16 -42.46
CA LYS A 741 -35.07 51.39 -42.66
C LYS A 741 -35.42 51.08 -44.12
N PRO A 742 -36.61 50.53 -44.42
CA PRO A 742 -37.07 50.39 -45.79
C PRO A 742 -37.06 51.73 -46.54
N MET A 743 -36.82 51.69 -47.84
CA MET A 743 -36.94 52.87 -48.70
C MET A 743 -38.42 53.32 -48.76
N GLU A 744 -38.65 54.61 -48.57
CA GLU A 744 -39.99 55.21 -48.50
C GLU A 744 -40.31 55.98 -49.78
N ASN A 745 -41.47 55.70 -50.39
CA ASN A 745 -42.02 56.50 -51.48
C ASN A 745 -42.16 57.97 -51.07
N LYS A 746 -41.44 58.87 -51.74
CA LYS A 746 -41.48 60.31 -51.46
C LYS A 746 -42.34 61.08 -52.47
N GLN A 747 -42.77 62.29 -52.08
CA GLN A 747 -43.49 63.20 -52.95
C GLN A 747 -42.99 64.64 -52.77
N VAL A 748 -42.84 65.37 -53.87
CA VAL A 748 -42.34 66.75 -53.90
C VAL A 748 -43.09 67.55 -54.99
N THR A 749 -43.11 68.87 -54.90
CA THR A 749 -43.59 69.74 -55.99
C THR A 749 -42.47 70.02 -57.00
N VAL A 750 -42.83 70.39 -58.23
CA VAL A 750 -41.87 70.85 -59.23
C VAL A 750 -41.04 72.02 -58.67
N GLY A 751 -39.73 72.04 -58.97
CA GLY A 751 -38.76 73.03 -58.45
C GLY A 751 -38.31 72.77 -57.00
N GLY A 752 -39.03 71.96 -56.23
CA GLY A 752 -38.64 71.57 -54.88
C GLY A 752 -37.43 70.62 -54.85
N SER A 753 -36.92 70.34 -53.65
CA SER A 753 -35.84 69.38 -53.40
C SER A 753 -36.31 68.23 -52.52
N ILE A 754 -35.77 67.04 -52.72
CA ILE A 754 -36.15 65.81 -52.01
C ILE A 754 -34.94 64.90 -51.75
N VAL A 755 -35.04 64.06 -50.71
CA VAL A 755 -34.01 63.08 -50.35
C VAL A 755 -34.60 61.67 -50.36
N LEU A 756 -33.94 60.76 -51.05
CA LEU A 756 -34.19 59.31 -51.05
C LEU A 756 -33.09 58.62 -50.24
N GLU A 757 -33.48 57.65 -49.40
CA GLU A 757 -32.65 57.18 -48.28
C GLU A 757 -32.44 55.66 -48.35
N CYS A 758 -31.23 55.23 -48.70
CA CYS A 758 -30.78 53.83 -48.72
C CYS A 758 -29.80 53.57 -47.56
N MET A 759 -30.32 53.67 -46.32
CA MET A 759 -29.50 53.47 -45.12
C MET A 759 -29.15 51.99 -44.94
N ALA A 760 -27.86 51.66 -44.85
CA ALA A 760 -27.36 50.29 -45.00
C ALA A 760 -26.60 49.77 -43.77
N SER A 761 -26.85 48.51 -43.40
CA SER A 761 -26.15 47.76 -42.36
C SER A 761 -25.61 46.42 -42.88
N GLY A 762 -24.64 45.85 -42.19
CA GLY A 762 -24.01 44.56 -42.52
C GLY A 762 -22.51 44.54 -42.20
N MET A 763 -21.95 43.34 -42.05
CA MET A 763 -20.52 43.14 -41.75
C MET A 763 -19.93 42.01 -42.61
N PRO A 764 -18.99 42.27 -43.54
CA PRO A 764 -18.36 43.56 -43.84
C PRO A 764 -19.34 44.63 -44.33
N ARG A 765 -18.98 45.91 -44.21
CA ARG A 765 -19.83 47.03 -44.66
C ARG A 765 -20.28 46.83 -46.12
N PRO A 766 -21.58 46.95 -46.44
CA PRO A 766 -22.04 46.82 -47.82
C PRO A 766 -21.52 47.93 -48.75
N LYS A 767 -21.32 47.59 -50.02
CA LYS A 767 -21.16 48.53 -51.13
C LYS A 767 -22.52 48.81 -51.77
N LEU A 768 -22.80 50.08 -52.06
CA LEU A 768 -24.06 50.54 -52.65
C LEU A 768 -23.99 50.79 -54.17
N SER A 769 -25.16 50.77 -54.80
CA SER A 769 -25.36 51.12 -56.21
C SER A 769 -26.81 51.55 -56.44
N TRP A 770 -27.05 52.74 -56.99
CA TRP A 770 -28.39 53.25 -57.27
C TRP A 770 -28.82 53.06 -58.72
N ARG A 771 -30.13 52.88 -58.93
CA ARG A 771 -30.80 52.82 -60.24
C ARG A 771 -32.05 53.70 -60.22
N LYS A 772 -32.54 54.04 -61.41
CA LYS A 772 -33.85 54.67 -61.60
C LYS A 772 -34.55 54.01 -62.78
N ASN A 773 -35.75 53.49 -62.56
CA ASN A 773 -36.52 52.71 -63.54
C ASN A 773 -35.68 51.56 -64.16
N GLY A 774 -34.81 50.92 -63.36
CA GLY A 774 -33.88 49.85 -63.77
C GLY A 774 -32.48 50.31 -64.24
N ASP A 775 -32.37 51.51 -64.83
CA ASP A 775 -31.11 52.03 -65.37
C ASP A 775 -30.18 52.57 -64.26
N PRO A 776 -28.85 52.33 -64.32
CA PRO A 776 -27.90 52.84 -63.32
C PRO A 776 -27.91 54.37 -63.21
N LEU A 777 -28.23 54.90 -62.02
CA LEU A 777 -28.42 56.33 -61.83
C LEU A 777 -27.07 57.05 -61.80
N GLN A 778 -26.78 57.80 -62.88
CA GLN A 778 -25.63 58.70 -62.92
C GLN A 778 -25.91 59.98 -62.13
N ALA A 779 -24.90 60.47 -61.40
CA ALA A 779 -24.96 61.79 -60.79
C ALA A 779 -25.10 62.88 -61.86
N THR A 780 -25.81 63.97 -61.53
CA THR A 780 -25.99 65.14 -62.40
C THR A 780 -25.91 66.40 -61.56
N GLU A 781 -25.89 67.58 -62.19
CA GLU A 781 -25.96 68.89 -61.52
C GLU A 781 -27.20 69.06 -60.61
N ARG A 782 -28.15 68.13 -60.66
CA ARG A 782 -29.37 68.09 -59.82
C ARG A 782 -29.51 66.83 -58.96
N HIS A 783 -28.66 65.81 -59.14
CA HIS A 783 -28.70 64.52 -58.44
C HIS A 783 -27.37 64.27 -57.73
N PHE A 784 -27.36 64.40 -56.40
CA PHE A 784 -26.16 64.30 -55.56
C PHE A 784 -26.23 63.09 -54.64
N PHE A 785 -25.15 62.32 -54.56
CA PHE A 785 -24.98 61.27 -53.56
C PHE A 785 -24.17 61.78 -52.36
N THR A 786 -24.57 61.40 -51.15
CA THR A 786 -23.92 61.78 -49.89
C THR A 786 -23.94 60.62 -48.88
N ALA A 787 -23.12 60.71 -47.83
CA ALA A 787 -23.01 59.72 -46.75
C ALA A 787 -22.69 58.27 -47.22
N GLU A 788 -21.54 58.07 -47.88
CA GLU A 788 -21.12 56.77 -48.45
C GLU A 788 -22.22 56.19 -49.38
N ASP A 789 -22.77 57.05 -50.25
CA ASP A 789 -23.88 56.81 -51.19
C ASP A 789 -25.23 56.36 -50.56
N GLN A 790 -25.39 56.42 -49.24
CA GLN A 790 -26.65 56.08 -48.56
C GLN A 790 -27.77 57.11 -48.79
N LEU A 791 -27.44 58.34 -49.21
CA LEU A 791 -28.40 59.42 -49.40
C LEU A 791 -28.31 59.99 -50.81
N LEU A 792 -29.42 59.89 -51.56
CA LEU A 792 -29.60 60.51 -52.87
C LEU A 792 -30.45 61.78 -52.72
N ILE A 793 -29.86 62.94 -52.98
CA ILE A 793 -30.52 64.25 -52.93
C ILE A 793 -30.82 64.71 -54.35
N ILE A 794 -32.07 65.08 -54.61
CA ILE A 794 -32.54 65.63 -55.89
C ILE A 794 -33.00 67.07 -55.65
N VAL A 795 -32.48 68.02 -56.44
CA VAL A 795 -32.82 69.45 -56.35
C VAL A 795 -33.39 69.97 -57.67
N ASP A 796 -34.14 71.08 -57.64
CA ASP A 796 -34.87 71.59 -58.82
C ASP A 796 -35.66 70.46 -59.49
N THR A 797 -36.52 69.78 -58.72
CA THR A 797 -37.13 68.51 -59.13
C THR A 797 -38.11 68.75 -60.29
N LYS A 798 -37.96 67.99 -61.37
CA LYS A 798 -38.73 68.10 -62.61
C LYS A 798 -39.69 66.93 -62.73
N ILE A 799 -40.74 67.06 -63.55
CA ILE A 799 -41.71 65.98 -63.78
C ILE A 799 -41.00 64.71 -64.31
N SER A 800 -39.91 64.86 -65.07
CA SER A 800 -39.01 63.77 -65.51
C SER A 800 -38.29 63.04 -64.38
N ASP A 801 -38.22 63.59 -63.17
CA ASP A 801 -37.56 62.96 -62.03
C ASP A 801 -38.47 61.96 -61.29
N ALA A 802 -39.77 61.99 -61.55
CA ALA A 802 -40.70 60.97 -61.09
C ALA A 802 -40.32 59.58 -61.64
N GLY A 803 -40.71 58.53 -60.90
CA GLY A 803 -40.43 57.13 -61.23
C GLY A 803 -39.94 56.33 -60.03
N SER A 804 -39.60 55.07 -60.28
CA SER A 804 -38.99 54.19 -59.29
C SER A 804 -37.49 54.45 -59.16
N TYR A 805 -36.97 54.49 -57.94
CA TYR A 805 -35.55 54.52 -57.61
C TYR A 805 -35.21 53.29 -56.79
N GLU A 806 -34.26 52.50 -57.28
CA GLU A 806 -33.80 51.27 -56.62
C GLU A 806 -32.41 51.51 -56.03
N CYS A 807 -32.11 50.86 -54.91
CA CYS A 807 -30.77 50.82 -54.33
C CYS A 807 -30.38 49.37 -54.04
N GLU A 808 -29.26 48.93 -54.61
CA GLU A 808 -28.65 47.63 -54.36
C GLU A 808 -27.51 47.77 -53.34
N MET A 809 -27.48 46.91 -52.33
CA MET A 809 -26.44 46.85 -51.29
C MET A 809 -25.83 45.45 -51.19
N SER A 810 -24.50 45.34 -51.31
CA SER A 810 -23.80 44.06 -51.47
C SER A 810 -22.56 43.90 -50.57
N ASN A 811 -22.34 42.72 -50.00
CA ASN A 811 -21.10 42.36 -49.30
C ASN A 811 -20.72 40.88 -49.57
N SER A 812 -19.70 40.36 -48.88
CA SER A 812 -19.20 38.99 -49.07
C SER A 812 -20.18 37.85 -48.70
N LEU A 813 -21.34 38.17 -48.13
CA LEU A 813 -22.39 37.21 -47.76
C LEU A 813 -23.66 37.31 -48.63
N GLY A 814 -23.85 38.37 -49.42
CA GLY A 814 -25.03 38.52 -50.27
C GLY A 814 -25.23 39.92 -50.86
N SER A 815 -26.34 40.10 -51.58
CA SER A 815 -26.84 41.39 -52.08
C SER A 815 -28.34 41.54 -51.78
N VAL A 816 -28.80 42.74 -51.50
CA VAL A 816 -30.21 43.08 -51.22
C VAL A 816 -30.58 44.36 -51.98
N VAL A 817 -31.78 44.41 -52.55
CA VAL A 817 -32.30 45.58 -53.29
C VAL A 817 -33.53 46.14 -52.57
N GLY A 818 -33.66 47.47 -52.53
CA GLY A 818 -34.85 48.19 -52.05
C GLY A 818 -35.31 49.23 -53.06
N GLU A 819 -36.56 49.68 -52.94
CA GLU A 819 -37.24 50.52 -53.93
C GLU A 819 -37.97 51.71 -53.27
N SER A 820 -37.94 52.89 -53.89
CA SER A 820 -38.76 54.05 -53.54
C SER A 820 -39.30 54.73 -54.81
N HIS A 821 -40.62 54.83 -54.91
CA HIS A 821 -41.28 55.59 -55.98
C HIS A 821 -41.39 57.07 -55.65
N LEU A 822 -40.73 57.93 -56.43
CA LEU A 822 -40.80 59.39 -56.33
C LEU A 822 -41.95 59.94 -57.17
N THR A 823 -42.83 60.74 -56.54
CA THR A 823 -43.93 61.44 -57.20
C THR A 823 -43.70 62.95 -57.25
N VAL A 824 -43.80 63.56 -58.44
CA VAL A 824 -43.58 65.01 -58.62
C VAL A 824 -44.90 65.68 -58.99
N LYS A 825 -45.35 66.65 -58.17
CA LYS A 825 -46.63 67.37 -58.34
C LYS A 825 -46.43 68.74 -59.04
N PRO A 826 -47.26 69.09 -60.04
CA PRO A 826 -47.24 70.43 -60.64
C PRO A 826 -47.80 71.48 -59.68
N GLU A 827 -47.31 72.71 -59.81
CA GLU A 827 -47.73 73.87 -59.01
C GLU A 827 -48.99 74.54 -59.60
N ILE A 828 -49.87 75.10 -58.75
CA ILE A 828 -51.15 75.71 -59.16
C ILE A 828 -51.23 77.15 -58.64
N LEU A 829 -51.17 78.11 -59.56
CA LEU A 829 -51.25 79.54 -59.26
C LEU A 829 -52.67 79.99 -58.90
N ARG A 830 -52.78 80.85 -57.88
CA ARG A 830 -53.93 81.74 -57.65
C ARG A 830 -53.44 83.17 -57.38
N VAL A 831 -54.12 84.15 -57.96
CA VAL A 831 -53.79 85.57 -57.80
C VAL A 831 -54.29 86.07 -56.44
N ALA A 832 -53.44 86.83 -55.75
CA ALA A 832 -53.77 87.62 -54.57
C ALA A 832 -53.26 89.07 -54.77
N ALA A 833 -53.74 90.01 -53.95
CA ALA A 833 -53.33 91.41 -54.04
C ALA A 833 -51.87 91.61 -53.54
N PRO A 834 -50.98 92.23 -54.34
CA PRO A 834 -49.66 92.67 -53.91
C PRO A 834 -49.70 94.10 -53.34
N SER A 835 -48.74 94.60 -52.55
CA SER A 835 -47.59 94.05 -51.78
C SER A 835 -46.97 95.26 -51.04
N PRO A 836 -45.67 95.32 -50.69
CA PRO A 836 -44.80 94.36 -50.00
C PRO A 836 -44.28 94.93 -48.65
N ASN A 837 -43.60 94.10 -47.86
CA ASN A 837 -42.15 94.26 -47.64
C ASN A 837 -41.62 93.10 -46.77
N GLU A 838 -40.62 92.42 -47.31
CA GLU A 838 -39.84 91.40 -46.61
C GLU A 838 -38.80 92.05 -45.70
N ASP A 839 -38.37 91.33 -44.66
CA ASP A 839 -36.99 91.38 -44.18
C ASP A 839 -36.72 90.07 -43.41
N ASP A 840 -36.16 89.09 -44.11
CA ASP A 840 -35.93 87.74 -43.60
C ASP A 840 -34.55 87.65 -42.92
N ILE A 841 -34.46 86.99 -41.77
CA ILE A 841 -33.17 86.78 -41.07
C ILE A 841 -32.93 85.28 -40.85
N LEU A 842 -32.30 84.66 -41.84
CA LEU A 842 -31.77 83.30 -41.77
C LEU A 842 -30.62 83.21 -40.75
N GLY A 843 -30.87 82.54 -39.62
CA GLY A 843 -29.85 82.17 -38.65
C GLY A 843 -29.25 80.80 -38.95
N LEU A 844 -28.03 80.76 -39.51
CA LEU A 844 -27.32 79.51 -39.78
C LEU A 844 -26.88 78.85 -38.46
N ILE A 845 -27.45 77.70 -38.11
CA ILE A 845 -26.99 76.87 -36.99
C ILE A 845 -25.98 75.86 -37.52
N ILE A 846 -24.72 75.97 -37.08
CA ILE A 846 -23.70 74.94 -37.29
C ILE A 846 -23.67 74.06 -36.04
N ILE A 847 -23.94 72.76 -36.21
CA ILE A 847 -23.75 71.74 -35.18
C ILE A 847 -22.49 70.96 -35.54
N THR A 848 -21.40 71.21 -34.82
CA THR A 848 -20.20 70.36 -34.91
C THR A 848 -20.27 69.28 -33.85
N VAL A 849 -20.31 68.02 -34.32
CA VAL A 849 -20.26 66.83 -33.47
C VAL A 849 -18.81 66.36 -33.44
N VAL A 850 -18.17 66.43 -32.27
CA VAL A 850 -16.79 65.94 -32.09
C VAL A 850 -16.85 64.56 -31.46
N CYS A 851 -16.25 63.58 -32.14
CA CYS A 851 -16.04 62.23 -31.64
C CYS A 851 -14.63 62.11 -31.07
N CYS A 852 -14.52 61.74 -29.80
CA CYS A 852 -13.26 61.36 -29.17
C CYS A 852 -13.36 59.92 -28.66
N ALA A 853 -12.55 59.04 -29.22
CA ALA A 853 -12.42 57.67 -28.74
C ALA A 853 -11.36 57.61 -27.63
N VAL A 854 -11.74 57.08 -26.46
CA VAL A 854 -10.82 56.79 -25.36
C VAL A 854 -11.11 55.36 -24.90
N GLY A 855 -10.24 54.42 -25.26
CA GLY A 855 -10.50 53.00 -25.10
C GLY A 855 -11.66 52.52 -25.99
N THR A 856 -12.52 51.66 -25.45
CA THR A 856 -13.56 50.92 -26.18
C THR A 856 -14.93 51.60 -26.23
N SER A 857 -15.04 52.87 -25.79
CA SER A 857 -16.31 53.63 -25.79
C SER A 857 -16.19 54.96 -26.53
N ILE A 858 -17.25 55.31 -27.26
CA ILE A 858 -17.39 56.58 -27.98
C ILE A 858 -18.33 57.49 -27.18
N VAL A 859 -17.86 58.69 -26.84
CA VAL A 859 -18.69 59.73 -26.22
C VAL A 859 -18.91 60.86 -27.23
N TRP A 860 -20.16 61.22 -27.44
CA TRP A 860 -20.56 62.31 -28.34
C TRP A 860 -20.68 63.62 -27.57
N VAL A 861 -19.93 64.64 -27.98
CA VAL A 861 -20.09 66.01 -27.47
C VAL A 861 -20.67 66.88 -28.58
N VAL A 862 -21.86 67.43 -28.33
CA VAL A 862 -22.56 68.34 -29.24
C VAL A 862 -22.32 69.76 -28.79
N ILE A 863 -21.66 70.56 -29.62
CA ILE A 863 -21.43 71.99 -29.36
C ILE A 863 -22.28 72.80 -30.34
N ILE A 864 -23.11 73.70 -29.80
CA ILE A 864 -23.99 74.60 -30.55
C ILE A 864 -23.49 76.03 -30.35
N TYR A 865 -23.30 76.80 -31.43
CA TYR A 865 -22.90 78.19 -31.34
C TYR A 865 -23.77 79.09 -32.23
N GLN A 866 -24.28 80.21 -31.69
CA GLN A 866 -25.03 81.21 -32.44
C GLN A 866 -24.19 82.47 -32.68
N THR A 867 -23.74 82.69 -33.91
CA THR A 867 -23.02 83.90 -34.33
C THR A 867 -23.96 85.03 -34.75
N ARG A 868 -24.50 85.77 -33.77
CA ARG A 868 -25.15 87.07 -34.04
C ARG A 868 -24.11 88.12 -34.44
N ARG A 869 -24.19 88.64 -35.69
CA ARG A 869 -23.56 89.92 -36.06
C ARG A 869 -24.51 91.07 -35.75
N ARG A 870 -23.98 92.16 -35.17
CA ARG A 870 -24.56 93.51 -35.23
C ARG A 870 -23.57 94.41 -35.97
N LEU A 871 -24.09 95.31 -36.80
CA LEU A 871 -23.33 96.47 -37.30
C LEU A 871 -23.41 97.61 -36.28
N ASN A 872 -22.41 98.49 -36.28
CA ASN A 872 -22.33 99.60 -35.34
C ASN A 872 -23.28 100.74 -35.72
N ALA A 873 -23.89 101.36 -34.71
CA ALA A 873 -24.49 102.69 -34.78
C ALA A 873 -23.65 103.66 -33.92
N VAL A 874 -23.70 104.95 -34.24
CA VAL A 874 -22.79 105.98 -33.70
C VAL A 874 -23.15 106.40 -32.27
N ALA A 875 -22.14 106.80 -31.50
CA ALA A 875 -22.25 107.15 -30.09
C ALA A 875 -23.01 108.45 -29.79
N GLN A 876 -23.66 108.50 -28.62
CA GLN A 876 -23.87 109.73 -27.84
C GLN A 876 -24.23 109.40 -26.39
N THR A 877 -23.36 109.78 -25.43
CA THR A 877 -23.65 110.45 -24.12
C THR A 877 -22.40 110.46 -23.22
N THR A 878 -22.43 111.23 -22.15
CA THR A 878 -21.26 111.70 -21.37
C THR A 878 -21.21 111.18 -19.92
N ASN A 879 -19.98 111.02 -19.42
CA ASN A 879 -19.50 111.16 -18.04
C ASN A 879 -19.90 110.17 -16.92
N SER A 880 -18.85 109.75 -16.18
CA SER A 880 -18.73 109.42 -14.73
C SER A 880 -19.71 108.40 -14.09
N GLN A 881 -19.29 107.20 -13.66
CA GLN A 881 -18.41 106.86 -12.51
C GLN A 881 -18.91 107.39 -11.13
N PRO A 882 -18.73 106.66 -9.99
CA PRO A 882 -18.41 105.22 -9.80
C PRO A 882 -19.13 104.54 -8.59
N SER A 883 -18.62 103.35 -8.19
CA SER A 883 -18.67 102.74 -6.83
C SER A 883 -19.95 102.03 -6.34
N SER A 884 -19.93 101.10 -5.36
CA SER A 884 -18.97 99.99 -5.10
C SER A 884 -19.46 99.03 -3.97
N ALA A 885 -19.15 97.73 -4.12
CA ALA A 885 -18.89 96.75 -3.05
C ALA A 885 -20.03 96.22 -2.14
N ILE A 886 -19.64 95.29 -1.25
CA ILE A 886 -20.37 94.61 -0.15
C ILE A 886 -21.16 93.35 -0.55
N ALA A 887 -21.25 92.37 0.37
CA ALA A 887 -21.70 90.99 0.15
C ALA A 887 -22.35 90.36 1.40
N ALA A 888 -22.77 89.09 1.26
CA ALA A 888 -23.03 88.06 2.29
C ALA A 888 -24.44 87.93 2.93
N THR A 889 -24.70 86.72 3.47
CA THR A 889 -25.73 86.30 4.48
C THR A 889 -27.22 86.19 4.02
N ILE A 890 -28.09 85.27 4.50
CA ILE A 890 -27.98 84.02 5.33
C ILE A 890 -29.29 83.15 5.27
N ALA A 891 -29.19 81.84 5.60
CA ALA A 891 -30.20 80.87 6.13
C ALA A 891 -31.51 80.41 5.41
N ASP A 892 -31.71 79.08 5.50
CA ASP A 892 -32.88 78.25 5.92
C ASP A 892 -34.33 78.45 5.42
N THR A 893 -35.03 77.35 5.05
CA THR A 893 -36.01 76.63 5.94
C THR A 893 -36.79 75.43 5.30
N GLN A 894 -37.26 74.51 6.18
CA GLN A 894 -38.50 73.67 6.15
C GLN A 894 -38.78 72.50 5.15
N THR A 895 -38.58 71.26 5.63
CA THR A 895 -39.56 70.15 5.91
C THR A 895 -40.89 69.89 5.13
N HIS A 896 -41.23 68.58 5.05
CA HIS A 896 -42.58 67.92 5.00
C HIS A 896 -43.34 67.83 3.64
N ILE A 897 -44.24 66.85 3.32
CA ILE A 897 -44.69 65.54 3.91
C ILE A 897 -45.44 64.66 2.85
N TYR A 898 -45.33 63.31 2.94
CA TYR A 898 -46.20 62.16 2.52
C TYR A 898 -46.84 62.10 1.10
N LEU A 899 -46.99 60.97 0.37
CA LEU A 899 -47.31 59.52 0.59
C LEU A 899 -48.81 59.14 0.52
N GLU A 900 -49.16 58.18 -0.35
CA GLU A 900 -50.31 57.28 -0.19
C GLU A 900 -50.06 55.85 -0.78
N THR A 901 -50.25 54.83 0.09
CA THR A 901 -50.99 53.54 -0.07
C THR A 901 -50.65 52.53 -1.19
N SER A 902 -50.78 51.20 -1.03
CA SER A 902 -51.19 50.28 0.09
C SER A 902 -50.45 48.91 -0.07
N SER A 903 -50.12 48.10 0.96
CA SER A 903 -50.98 47.33 1.92
C SER A 903 -51.89 46.30 1.18
N GLN A 904 -52.06 45.01 1.54
CA GLN A 904 -51.91 44.19 2.78
C GLN A 904 -51.90 42.65 2.38
N HIS A 905 -51.86 41.55 3.18
CA HIS A 905 -51.86 41.26 4.64
C HIS A 905 -51.33 39.81 5.00
N SER A 906 -50.54 39.66 6.10
CA SER A 906 -50.61 38.64 7.20
C SER A 906 -50.68 37.08 7.04
N LYS A 907 -49.61 36.40 7.53
CA LYS A 907 -49.51 35.49 8.74
C LYS A 907 -50.27 34.14 8.94
N ASP A 908 -49.48 33.19 9.48
CA ASP A 908 -49.71 32.19 10.58
C ASP A 908 -50.18 30.72 10.34
N SER A 909 -49.24 29.78 10.63
CA SER A 909 -49.39 28.45 11.29
C SER A 909 -49.97 27.21 10.54
N GLY A 910 -49.42 26.01 10.83
CA GLY A 910 -50.02 24.69 10.49
C GLY A 910 -49.05 23.50 10.33
N THR A 911 -49.12 22.51 11.22
CA THR A 911 -48.31 21.25 11.26
C THR A 911 -48.76 20.17 10.26
N GLY A 912 -47.86 19.29 9.76
CA GLY A 912 -48.25 18.05 9.04
C GLY A 912 -47.09 17.18 8.52
N ASP A 913 -47.10 15.89 8.85
CA ASP A 913 -45.98 14.91 8.84
C ASP A 913 -45.51 14.30 7.49
N SER A 914 -44.27 13.77 7.51
CA SER A 914 -43.74 12.60 6.75
C SER A 914 -43.55 12.60 5.20
N THR A 915 -42.28 12.60 4.74
CA THR A 915 -41.55 11.47 4.06
C THR A 915 -40.27 11.93 3.32
N ASN A 916 -39.37 10.99 3.00
CA ASN A 916 -37.97 11.18 2.53
C ASN A 916 -37.82 10.72 1.04
N PRO A 917 -36.69 10.91 0.31
CA PRO A 917 -35.48 11.70 0.60
C PRO A 917 -34.86 12.52 -0.58
N SER A 918 -33.70 13.16 -0.32
CA SER A 918 -32.48 13.27 -1.19
C SER A 918 -32.06 14.60 -1.86
N SER A 919 -30.71 14.74 -1.97
CA SER A 919 -29.83 15.65 -2.73
C SER A 919 -29.87 17.19 -2.57
N ASP A 920 -28.90 17.68 -1.79
CA ASP A 920 -27.80 18.61 -2.20
C ASP A 920 -27.98 20.09 -2.60
N GLN A 921 -26.93 20.84 -2.21
CA GLN A 921 -26.36 22.09 -2.76
C GLN A 921 -26.65 23.48 -2.11
N LEU A 922 -25.58 23.98 -1.47
CA LEU A 922 -24.98 25.33 -1.59
C LEU A 922 -25.79 26.62 -1.30
N GLN A 923 -25.31 27.39 -0.33
CA GLN A 923 -25.03 28.83 -0.53
C GLN A 923 -23.80 29.31 0.27
N LEU A 924 -23.28 30.50 -0.07
CA LEU A 924 -21.99 31.07 0.37
C LEU A 924 -22.07 31.83 1.70
N CYS A 925 -20.91 32.04 2.33
CA CYS A 925 -20.58 33.25 3.10
C CYS A 925 -19.13 33.72 2.80
N LEU A 926 -18.86 35.01 3.05
CA LEU A 926 -17.57 35.71 2.86
C LEU A 926 -16.65 35.58 4.09
N PRO A 927 -15.42 36.14 4.07
CA PRO A 927 -15.23 37.46 4.70
C PRO A 927 -14.33 38.44 3.90
N GLU A 928 -14.09 39.63 4.47
CA GLU A 928 -13.45 40.81 3.86
C GLU A 928 -12.04 41.15 4.45
N GLU A 929 -11.60 42.41 4.26
CA GLU A 929 -10.52 43.14 4.98
C GLU A 929 -9.04 43.01 4.53
N ILE A 930 -8.76 43.62 3.38
CA ILE A 930 -7.83 44.78 3.22
C ILE A 930 -6.82 45.08 4.36
N VAL A 931 -5.51 45.07 4.05
CA VAL A 931 -4.53 46.08 4.52
C VAL A 931 -3.50 46.37 3.39
N THR A 932 -3.03 47.61 3.30
CA THR A 932 -2.18 48.15 2.21
C THR A 932 -0.69 48.29 2.57
N CYS A 933 0.19 48.14 1.58
CA CYS A 933 1.49 48.82 1.40
C CYS A 933 1.99 48.49 -0.03
N SER A 934 2.74 49.26 -0.80
CA SER A 934 3.19 50.67 -0.84
C SER A 934 4.30 50.66 -1.92
N VAL A 935 4.38 51.67 -2.80
CA VAL A 935 5.21 51.64 -4.03
C VAL A 935 6.46 52.53 -3.88
N ASN A 936 7.66 52.10 -4.37
CA ASN A 936 8.47 52.88 -5.33
C ASN A 936 9.86 52.31 -5.77
N ASN A 937 10.36 52.85 -6.89
CA ASN A 937 11.75 52.89 -7.46
C ASN A 937 12.35 51.57 -8.04
N GLU A 938 12.84 51.49 -9.30
CA GLU A 938 13.90 52.24 -10.06
C GLU A 938 15.33 51.76 -9.69
N GLU A 939 16.35 51.54 -10.54
CA GLU A 939 16.80 51.93 -11.92
C GLU A 939 17.56 50.73 -12.61
N GLU A 940 17.92 50.61 -13.91
CA GLU A 940 17.56 51.27 -15.20
C GLU A 940 17.89 50.39 -16.47
N THR A 941 19.01 50.60 -17.22
CA THR A 941 19.32 50.03 -18.58
C THR A 941 20.67 49.26 -18.73
N ASN A 942 21.34 48.89 -19.87
CA ASN A 942 21.24 48.92 -21.37
C ASN A 942 22.22 47.81 -21.94
N ALA A 943 22.12 47.13 -23.10
CA ALA A 943 22.23 47.48 -24.54
C ALA A 943 23.65 47.88 -25.07
N VAL A 944 24.19 47.49 -26.25
CA VAL A 944 23.89 46.44 -27.29
C VAL A 944 25.02 46.34 -28.38
N ILE A 945 25.05 45.29 -29.24
CA ILE A 945 25.78 45.11 -30.55
C ILE A 945 27.31 44.79 -30.56
N GLY A 946 27.76 43.88 -31.46
CA GLY A 946 29.12 43.95 -32.09
C GLY A 946 29.82 42.63 -32.53
N ALA A 947 30.17 42.50 -33.82
CA ALA A 947 31.08 41.48 -34.43
C ALA A 947 31.97 42.21 -35.50
N PRO A 948 32.95 41.62 -36.27
CA PRO A 948 33.23 40.18 -36.55
C PRO A 948 34.71 39.73 -36.86
N LEU A 949 34.90 38.44 -37.26
CA LEU A 949 35.78 37.91 -38.35
C LEU A 949 37.35 37.91 -38.29
N LEU A 950 38.00 36.70 -38.23
CA LEU A 950 38.80 36.03 -39.33
C LEU A 950 39.83 34.91 -38.94
N ARG A 951 39.73 33.76 -39.64
CA ARG A 951 40.76 32.83 -40.23
C ARG A 951 41.79 31.95 -39.44
N TYR A 952 41.63 30.61 -39.64
CA TYR A 952 42.62 29.59 -40.16
C TYR A 952 43.90 29.24 -39.34
N THR A 953 44.44 28.00 -39.26
CA THR A 953 44.09 26.65 -39.84
C THR A 953 44.76 25.48 -39.08
N ASN A 954 44.16 24.28 -39.12
CA ASN A 954 44.77 22.91 -38.98
C ASN A 954 45.51 22.55 -37.67
N HIS A 955 45.53 21.32 -37.12
CA HIS A 955 45.02 19.96 -37.46
C HIS A 955 44.97 19.13 -36.12
N GLU A 956 44.44 17.90 -35.95
CA GLU A 956 43.82 16.89 -36.83
C GLU A 956 42.85 15.95 -36.02
N ARG A 957 42.24 14.97 -36.70
CA ARG A 957 41.72 13.64 -36.26
C ARG A 957 40.98 13.41 -34.92
N HIS A 958 39.71 12.97 -35.12
CA HIS A 958 39.06 11.73 -34.66
C HIS A 958 37.88 11.77 -33.65
N ILE A 959 36.73 11.26 -34.16
CA ILE A 959 35.57 10.64 -33.49
C ILE A 959 34.64 11.56 -32.67
N ARG A 960 33.52 11.98 -33.29
CA ARG A 960 32.13 11.71 -32.82
C ARG A 960 31.06 12.12 -33.84
N GLU A 961 29.89 11.51 -33.65
CA GLU A 961 28.50 11.96 -33.92
C GLU A 961 28.11 12.81 -35.15
N ASN A 962 26.95 12.43 -35.71
CA ASN A 962 25.98 13.29 -36.40
C ASN A 962 24.65 13.11 -35.64
N LYS A 963 24.00 14.17 -35.14
CA LYS A 963 23.00 15.01 -35.82
C LYS A 963 21.62 14.35 -35.90
N ASP A 964 20.48 15.04 -35.79
CA ASP A 964 20.10 16.47 -35.70
C ASP A 964 18.72 16.53 -34.99
N CYS A 965 18.09 17.63 -34.55
CA CYS A 965 18.49 18.98 -34.12
C CYS A 965 17.33 19.53 -33.24
N ALA A 966 17.49 20.71 -32.62
CA ALA A 966 16.46 21.30 -31.74
C ALA A 966 15.71 22.49 -32.37
N VAL A 967 14.50 22.76 -31.86
CA VAL A 967 13.91 24.09 -31.64
C VAL A 967 13.39 24.10 -30.20
#